data_AF-A0A660R034-F1
#
_entry.id   AF-A0A660R034-F1
#
_cell.length_a   1.000
_cell.length_b   1.000
_cell.length_c   1.000
_cell.angle_alpha   90.00
_cell.angle_beta   90.00
_cell.angle_gamma   90.00
#
_symmetry.space_group_name_H-M   'P 1'
#
loop_
_entity.id
_entity.type
_entity.pdbx_description
1 polymer ?
#
loop_
_entity_poly.entity_id
_entity_poly.type
_entity_poly.pdbx_seq_one_letter_code
_entity_poly.pdbx_strand_id
1 'polypeptide(L)'
;MERSPPCRARHRALSRGRIRRSAPRYPVPRHARLLARHPFAIRRTPAPPARVKKRSAGLRLRRPRLPDAIAHVPAANKGLRSPWLHASHGGANPVVNTIDLQSRLTIVNLDCIFQRCGFEEDGRMKTRKPRKKLSPSEELRRSLPPVTDWNTTDEHEVNRRRLRAMEEPPLSIENLDPKHPVFSNFKVRSQSGGEYAVEIRDLKNRVFASDTIDFQINGLGTDKHVEAVLMHLQKRERKAFREALENGSDRVDVVPFQNGLKIERNPHLLPEYLKGFVSPDGLIDQPETFLAAAKKSRAAKLRISQELAPWVESRRRETERMLLRRDYEAKVVSGEYPAHETKLPLYPYQRDGMLHLAFTERALLADEMGLGKTIQAVAACALLHRMGKARRVLVVSPASLKSEWEEQIAKFTDLGNQIVFGIPEKRWRIYEDGPFFTLVNYEQVMRDFDEINMRMKPDVIVLDEAQRIKNWSTKTAQAIKKLQSRYAFVLTGTPIENRIDDLYSIVNFIDPARLGPLFRFNREYYQFDERGRPDEYQNLDRLHERVKPLMVRRRKADVETELPDRTDRTLFVPMSPIQMEFYAQHERQVSMLLNIAKRRPLRKEQLDQLQRELAMMRMVCDTPYILDTEHRVCPKLKEIESLLEEVLADSDVKVVIFSEWVKMLSLIREYCEGQEIGFVWHTGSVPQKKRRDEINRFKNDPQARVFLSTDSGGVGLNLQNASVVINCDLPWNPAKLEQRIARVWRKHQQRPVTVVNLVSEKTIEHRMIETLANKQGLADAVLDHIGEFSDVKMKGSGQKFFERLEQLMEKPKPPKKPEPVPVAEQPLAFAARLAEELGETLIGCEERTANRQSKIVIVVDGNLAQLGERIAAVAVEVFGEERPLEILDRQTAETLERLIASGLLQTTGETRTLHPAPEKKEPSDAVKARMKKLRAEADRNLAMATLLVENQFADGAIPPLQEALRLTTLFQALGKGLPEPEPIGTVYETYWNEEAVSFMETPKAEAVPGILATLTQASTP
;
A
#
# COMPACT_ATOMS: atom_id res chain seq x y z
N MET A 1 -3.28 72.81 3.04
CA MET A 1 -1.96 72.90 3.67
C MET A 1 -1.10 71.81 3.06
N GLU A 2 -0.12 72.12 2.20
CA GLU A 2 1.24 72.61 2.52
C GLU A 2 2.20 71.45 2.88
N ARG A 3 3.42 71.31 2.34
CA ARG A 3 4.24 72.15 1.40
C ARG A 3 5.12 71.29 0.47
N SER A 4 5.80 71.92 -0.49
CA SER A 4 6.69 71.33 -1.54
C SER A 4 7.86 72.32 -1.84
N PRO A 5 8.68 72.22 -2.93
CA PRO A 5 8.92 71.04 -3.80
C PRO A 5 10.35 70.50 -4.18
N PRO A 6 11.47 71.26 -4.33
CA PRO A 6 11.93 71.45 -5.72
C PRO A 6 13.36 71.02 -6.13
N CYS A 7 13.53 70.84 -7.46
CA CYS A 7 14.78 70.81 -8.26
C CYS A 7 15.65 69.52 -8.20
N ARG A 8 16.33 69.04 -9.26
CA ARG A 8 16.55 69.34 -10.72
C ARG A 8 17.27 68.09 -11.31
N ALA A 9 17.66 67.88 -12.58
CA ALA A 9 17.31 68.20 -13.99
C ALA A 9 18.47 67.59 -14.84
N ARG A 10 18.43 67.13 -16.10
CA ARG A 10 17.54 67.02 -17.30
C ARG A 10 18.05 65.75 -18.08
N HIS A 11 17.71 65.30 -19.28
CA HIS A 11 16.88 65.62 -20.48
C HIS A 11 16.65 64.27 -21.22
N ARG A 12 16.00 64.06 -22.39
CA ARG A 12 15.33 64.90 -23.41
C ARG A 12 13.99 64.21 -23.82
N ALA A 13 13.72 63.93 -25.10
CA ALA A 13 12.48 63.26 -25.58
C ALA A 13 12.56 62.76 -27.05
N LEU A 14 11.43 62.20 -27.54
CA LEU A 14 10.97 61.93 -28.93
C LEU A 14 11.05 60.46 -29.44
N SER A 15 10.13 59.96 -30.31
CA SER A 15 8.66 59.77 -30.18
C SER A 15 8.02 59.28 -31.50
N ARG A 16 7.05 58.34 -31.45
CA ARG A 16 6.13 57.92 -32.56
C ARG A 16 6.78 57.21 -33.77
N GLY A 17 6.04 56.32 -34.47
CA GLY A 17 6.44 55.83 -35.82
C GLY A 17 6.00 54.42 -36.26
N ARG A 18 4.72 54.24 -36.59
CA ARG A 18 4.07 53.03 -37.14
C ARG A 18 4.72 52.39 -38.42
N ILE A 19 4.41 51.10 -38.63
CA ILE A 19 4.19 50.35 -39.92
C ILE A 19 5.34 49.53 -40.59
N ARG A 20 5.12 48.20 -40.56
CA ARG A 20 5.42 47.09 -41.53
C ARG A 20 6.04 47.42 -42.92
N ARG A 21 7.13 46.72 -43.32
CA ARG A 21 7.17 45.59 -44.31
C ARG A 21 8.59 45.22 -44.83
N SER A 22 8.75 43.94 -45.21
CA SER A 22 9.72 43.35 -46.19
C SER A 22 11.26 43.35 -45.96
N ALA A 23 11.92 42.35 -46.57
CA ALA A 23 13.38 42.08 -46.64
C ALA A 23 13.96 42.61 -48.01
N PRO A 24 15.16 42.24 -48.57
CA PRO A 24 16.17 41.20 -48.21
C PRO A 24 17.69 41.50 -48.53
N ARG A 25 18.56 40.45 -48.44
CA ARG A 25 19.87 40.19 -49.13
C ARG A 25 21.23 40.78 -48.62
N TYR A 26 22.19 39.86 -48.34
CA TYR A 26 23.56 39.63 -48.92
C TYR A 26 24.53 40.81 -49.24
N PRO A 27 25.90 40.66 -49.20
CA PRO A 27 26.69 39.56 -49.83
C PRO A 27 27.99 39.07 -49.11
N VAL A 28 28.90 38.42 -49.85
CA VAL A 28 30.14 37.70 -49.43
C VAL A 28 31.41 38.31 -50.08
N PRO A 29 32.63 38.16 -49.51
CA PRO A 29 33.67 37.26 -50.08
C PRO A 29 34.51 36.51 -49.00
N ARG A 30 35.26 35.40 -49.17
CA ARG A 30 36.01 34.68 -50.25
C ARG A 30 37.52 34.95 -50.35
N HIS A 31 38.35 33.90 -50.16
CA HIS A 31 39.42 33.31 -51.02
C HIS A 31 40.25 32.33 -50.15
N ALA A 32 40.55 31.05 -50.48
CA ALA A 32 41.07 30.34 -51.67
C ALA A 32 42.62 30.37 -51.76
N ARG A 33 43.35 29.26 -51.98
CA ARG A 33 43.39 28.32 -53.15
C ARG A 33 44.10 26.99 -52.72
N LEU A 34 44.05 25.80 -53.36
CA LEU A 34 43.62 25.41 -54.73
C LEU A 34 42.72 24.13 -54.91
N LEU A 35 43.27 22.90 -54.85
CA LEU A 35 42.90 21.76 -55.74
C LEU A 35 43.02 20.35 -55.09
N ALA A 36 42.51 19.21 -55.60
CA ALA A 36 41.69 18.81 -56.79
C ALA A 36 40.82 17.55 -56.42
N ARG A 37 40.09 16.76 -57.27
CA ARG A 37 39.77 16.76 -58.72
C ARG A 37 38.32 16.25 -58.94
N HIS A 38 38.05 15.30 -59.84
CA HIS A 38 36.69 14.87 -60.31
C HIS A 38 36.77 13.55 -61.14
N PRO A 39 35.68 12.90 -61.66
CA PRO A 39 34.22 13.02 -61.42
C PRO A 39 33.35 11.68 -61.49
N PHE A 40 32.02 11.80 -61.30
CA PHE A 40 30.86 10.89 -61.64
C PHE A 40 30.73 9.45 -61.01
N ALA A 41 29.54 8.80 -60.88
CA ALA A 41 28.15 9.23 -60.53
C ALA A 41 27.10 8.05 -60.44
N ILE A 42 25.90 8.36 -59.87
CA ILE A 42 24.54 7.78 -60.15
C ILE A 42 24.06 6.43 -59.50
N ARG A 43 23.14 6.59 -58.52
CA ARG A 43 21.82 5.93 -58.26
C ARG A 43 21.58 4.39 -58.08
N ARG A 44 20.69 4.11 -57.10
CA ARG A 44 19.52 3.16 -57.07
C ARG A 44 19.67 1.64 -56.74
N THR A 45 19.41 1.31 -55.46
CA THR A 45 18.41 0.28 -54.98
C THR A 45 18.66 -1.22 -55.34
N PRO A 46 17.90 -2.25 -54.86
CA PRO A 46 18.51 -3.19 -53.87
C PRO A 46 18.35 -4.72 -54.14
N ALA A 47 19.00 -5.55 -53.29
CA ALA A 47 18.95 -7.03 -53.21
C ALA A 47 19.53 -7.78 -54.45
N PRO A 48 19.73 -9.12 -54.45
CA PRO A 48 19.60 -10.15 -53.39
C PRO A 48 20.94 -10.91 -53.08
N PRO A 49 21.00 -11.90 -52.16
CA PRO A 49 22.24 -12.62 -51.83
C PRO A 49 22.56 -13.81 -52.77
N ALA A 50 23.85 -14.04 -53.05
CA ALA A 50 24.35 -15.10 -53.94
C ALA A 50 25.19 -16.19 -53.21
N ARG A 51 25.26 -17.39 -53.82
CA ARG A 51 25.52 -18.70 -53.19
C ARG A 51 26.66 -19.47 -53.91
N VAL A 52 26.99 -20.70 -53.45
CA VAL A 52 27.91 -21.69 -54.08
C VAL A 52 29.40 -21.36 -53.75
N LYS A 53 30.38 -22.29 -53.57
CA LYS A 53 30.72 -23.55 -54.27
C LYS A 53 31.32 -24.67 -53.38
N LYS A 54 30.93 -25.91 -53.70
CA LYS A 54 31.31 -27.29 -53.27
C LYS A 54 32.80 -27.53 -52.90
N ARG A 55 33.12 -28.45 -51.96
CA ARG A 55 33.23 -29.94 -52.10
C ARG A 55 33.28 -30.62 -50.69
N SER A 56 33.14 -31.94 -50.47
CA SER A 56 32.41 -33.06 -51.14
C SER A 56 32.57 -34.40 -50.35
N ALA A 57 31.60 -35.34 -50.49
CA ALA A 57 31.57 -36.76 -50.03
C ALA A 57 31.37 -37.04 -48.51
N GLY A 58 30.58 -38.05 -48.10
CA GLY A 58 29.63 -38.87 -48.86
C GLY A 58 28.95 -40.02 -48.08
N LEU A 59 27.76 -40.47 -48.57
CA LEU A 59 27.01 -41.72 -48.24
C LEU A 59 26.54 -41.90 -46.76
N ARG A 60 25.45 -42.61 -46.41
CA ARG A 60 24.24 -43.16 -47.10
C ARG A 60 23.18 -43.47 -46.02
N LEU A 61 21.88 -43.33 -46.31
CA LEU A 61 20.78 -44.25 -45.87
C LEU A 61 19.41 -43.80 -46.43
N ARG A 62 18.39 -44.68 -46.41
CA ARG A 62 17.04 -44.46 -46.96
C ARG A 62 15.93 -44.85 -45.95
N ARG A 63 14.75 -44.23 -46.11
CA ARG A 63 13.41 -44.69 -45.63
C ARG A 63 12.94 -45.95 -46.45
N PRO A 64 11.77 -46.64 -46.24
CA PRO A 64 10.53 -46.17 -45.58
C PRO A 64 9.58 -47.23 -44.88
N ARG A 65 8.37 -46.75 -44.53
CA ARG A 65 7.03 -47.41 -44.44
C ARG A 65 6.48 -47.92 -43.07
N LEU A 66 5.14 -47.86 -43.02
CA LEU A 66 4.17 -48.32 -42.00
C LEU A 66 3.56 -49.68 -42.41
N PRO A 67 2.78 -50.34 -41.53
CA PRO A 67 1.33 -50.43 -41.81
C PRO A 67 0.41 -50.28 -40.56
N ASP A 68 -0.91 -50.29 -40.82
CA ASP A 68 -2.05 -50.24 -39.88
C ASP A 68 -2.40 -51.67 -39.31
N ALA A 69 -3.46 -52.01 -38.54
CA ALA A 69 -4.74 -51.36 -38.17
C ALA A 69 -5.51 -52.05 -36.98
N ILE A 70 -6.70 -51.52 -36.60
CA ILE A 70 -7.94 -52.20 -36.07
C ILE A 70 -8.11 -52.57 -34.54
N ALA A 71 -8.85 -51.69 -33.82
CA ALA A 71 -10.18 -51.86 -33.14
C ALA A 71 -10.48 -52.53 -31.74
N HIS A 72 -11.60 -52.01 -31.13
CA HIS A 72 -12.58 -52.51 -30.11
C HIS A 72 -12.27 -52.71 -28.58
N VAL A 73 -12.67 -51.73 -27.72
CA VAL A 73 -13.90 -51.68 -26.83
C VAL A 73 -14.46 -53.05 -26.30
N PRO A 74 -14.86 -53.28 -25.00
CA PRO A 74 -15.66 -52.38 -24.10
C PRO A 74 -15.53 -52.44 -22.52
N ALA A 75 -16.27 -51.53 -21.84
CA ALA A 75 -17.10 -51.69 -20.61
C ALA A 75 -16.53 -51.78 -19.15
N ALA A 76 -17.43 -51.44 -18.20
CA ALA A 76 -17.29 -51.31 -16.74
C ALA A 76 -17.46 -52.65 -15.95
N ASN A 77 -17.21 -52.74 -14.63
CA ASN A 77 -18.21 -52.41 -13.59
C ASN A 77 -17.69 -52.40 -12.11
N LYS A 78 -18.41 -51.65 -11.26
CA LYS A 78 -18.71 -51.79 -9.81
C LYS A 78 -17.80 -52.59 -8.83
N GLY A 79 -17.50 -51.91 -7.70
CA GLY A 79 -17.62 -52.47 -6.34
C GLY A 79 -16.32 -52.62 -5.52
N LEU A 80 -16.33 -52.62 -4.17
CA LEU A 80 -17.41 -52.41 -3.18
C LEU A 80 -16.80 -52.02 -1.79
N ARG A 81 -17.52 -51.19 -1.01
CA ARG A 81 -17.56 -51.12 0.48
C ARG A 81 -16.28 -50.83 1.31
N SER A 82 -16.24 -49.60 1.85
CA SER A 82 -16.27 -49.22 3.29
C SER A 82 -16.43 -50.35 4.35
N PRO A 83 -15.95 -50.24 5.62
CA PRO A 83 -16.16 -49.04 6.47
C PRO A 83 -15.09 -48.66 7.54
N TRP A 84 -15.27 -47.46 8.15
CA TRP A 84 -15.19 -47.01 9.57
C TRP A 84 -14.46 -47.89 10.65
N LEU A 85 -14.03 -47.43 11.84
CA LEU A 85 -14.63 -46.44 12.78
C LEU A 85 -13.60 -45.84 13.79
N HIS A 86 -14.09 -44.94 14.65
CA HIS A 86 -13.42 -44.12 15.69
C HIS A 86 -12.64 -44.86 16.79
N ALA A 87 -11.77 -44.13 17.53
CA ALA A 87 -11.82 -44.06 19.01
C ALA A 87 -11.04 -42.83 19.57
N SER A 88 -11.41 -42.37 20.79
CA SER A 88 -10.95 -41.11 21.41
C SER A 88 -10.46 -41.26 22.86
N HIS A 89 -9.87 -40.19 23.42
CA HIS A 89 -9.38 -40.02 24.81
C HIS A 89 -8.07 -40.76 25.17
N GLY A 90 -7.24 -40.29 26.12
CA GLY A 90 -7.20 -38.97 26.78
C GLY A 90 -6.42 -38.94 28.12
N GLY A 91 -5.85 -37.78 28.47
CA GLY A 91 -5.57 -37.38 29.87
C GLY A 91 -4.14 -37.49 30.43
N ALA A 92 -3.93 -36.72 31.51
CA ALA A 92 -2.85 -36.76 32.51
C ALA A 92 -1.39 -36.35 32.15
N ASN A 93 -0.92 -35.31 32.85
CA ASN A 93 0.48 -35.08 33.29
C ASN A 93 0.65 -35.80 34.68
N PRO A 94 1.85 -36.03 35.28
CA PRO A 94 2.87 -34.99 35.48
C PRO A 94 4.36 -35.45 35.71
N VAL A 95 5.21 -34.50 36.14
CA VAL A 95 6.47 -34.64 36.92
C VAL A 95 7.73 -35.27 36.26
N VAL A 96 8.72 -34.39 36.05
CA VAL A 96 10.18 -34.53 36.29
C VAL A 96 10.84 -35.92 36.13
N ASN A 97 11.77 -36.02 35.17
CA ASN A 97 13.11 -36.49 35.53
C ASN A 97 14.25 -35.99 34.62
N THR A 98 15.43 -35.90 35.24
CA THR A 98 16.73 -35.55 34.67
C THR A 98 17.17 -36.58 33.61
N ILE A 99 17.75 -36.14 32.49
CA ILE A 99 18.50 -37.02 31.58
C ILE A 99 19.88 -36.41 31.28
N ASP A 100 20.90 -37.24 31.48
CA ASP A 100 22.31 -36.92 31.26
C ASP A 100 22.68 -36.88 29.76
N LEU A 101 23.64 -36.04 29.39
CA LEU A 101 24.08 -35.79 28.02
C LEU A 101 25.50 -36.29 27.76
N GLN A 102 25.73 -37.59 27.99
CA GLN A 102 26.97 -38.27 27.60
C GLN A 102 26.81 -39.13 26.34
N SER A 103 27.47 -38.68 25.27
CA SER A 103 28.07 -39.48 24.19
C SER A 103 27.28 -40.66 23.59
N ARG A 104 26.68 -40.45 22.42
CA ARG A 104 26.61 -41.48 21.36
C ARG A 104 26.48 -40.90 19.95
N LEU A 105 27.60 -40.42 19.39
CA LEU A 105 27.73 -40.16 17.95
C LEU A 105 28.01 -41.48 17.18
N THR A 106 27.25 -42.52 17.52
CA THR A 106 27.41 -43.89 17.01
C THR A 106 26.11 -44.68 17.15
N ILE A 107 25.16 -44.42 16.24
CA ILE A 107 24.29 -45.40 15.59
C ILE A 107 23.82 -44.74 14.28
N VAL A 108 24.27 -45.28 13.15
CA VAL A 108 23.79 -44.94 11.81
C VAL A 108 23.48 -46.24 11.10
N ASN A 109 22.23 -46.39 10.64
CA ASN A 109 21.60 -47.61 10.15
C ASN A 109 21.33 -48.69 11.20
N LEU A 110 20.04 -48.98 11.42
CA LEU A 110 19.54 -50.35 11.45
C LEU A 110 18.24 -50.48 10.64
N ASP A 111 17.34 -49.48 10.70
CA ASP A 111 16.10 -49.44 9.89
C ASP A 111 16.33 -49.46 8.36
N CYS A 112 17.51 -49.02 7.89
CA CYS A 112 17.83 -48.99 6.47
C CYS A 112 18.13 -50.39 5.86
N ILE A 113 18.06 -51.46 6.67
CA ILE A 113 18.30 -52.86 6.25
C ILE A 113 16.99 -53.55 5.83
N PHE A 114 15.86 -53.33 6.52
CA PHE A 114 14.62 -54.07 6.26
C PHE A 114 13.79 -53.58 5.05
N GLN A 115 14.03 -52.37 4.53
CA GLN A 115 13.35 -51.85 3.32
C GLN A 115 14.19 -51.95 2.02
N ARG A 116 15.04 -52.98 1.86
CA ARG A 116 15.91 -53.12 0.67
C ARG A 116 15.73 -54.36 -0.20
N CYS A 117 14.90 -55.33 0.21
CA CYS A 117 14.66 -56.56 -0.54
C CYS A 117 13.24 -56.60 -1.15
N GLY A 118 13.02 -55.79 -2.19
CA GLY A 118 11.86 -55.97 -3.07
C GLY A 118 12.19 -56.96 -4.17
N PHE A 119 11.48 -58.10 -4.22
CA PHE A 119 11.53 -59.05 -5.33
C PHE A 119 10.48 -58.68 -6.39
N GLU A 120 10.82 -58.95 -7.65
CA GLU A 120 9.88 -59.13 -8.77
C GLU A 120 9.96 -60.62 -9.17
N GLU A 121 8.89 -61.18 -9.73
CA GLU A 121 8.68 -62.63 -9.80
C GLU A 121 9.74 -63.41 -10.63
N ASP A 122 10.44 -62.74 -11.56
CA ASP A 122 11.47 -63.34 -12.44
C ASP A 122 12.92 -63.35 -11.88
N GLY A 123 13.10 -63.21 -10.56
CA GLY A 123 14.29 -63.71 -9.86
C GLY A 123 15.67 -63.09 -10.19
N ARG A 124 15.75 -61.89 -10.78
CA ARG A 124 17.04 -61.23 -11.12
C ARG A 124 17.30 -59.95 -10.33
N MET A 125 18.48 -59.86 -9.69
CA MET A 125 18.90 -58.67 -8.93
C MET A 125 19.17 -57.43 -9.80
N LYS A 126 18.47 -56.33 -9.53
CA LYS A 126 18.77 -54.99 -10.09
C LYS A 126 19.97 -54.36 -9.37
N THR A 127 21.14 -54.34 -10.03
CA THR A 127 22.36 -53.67 -9.53
C THR A 127 22.23 -52.15 -9.48
N ARG A 128 21.66 -51.61 -8.40
CA ARG A 128 21.61 -50.15 -8.15
C ARG A 128 23.02 -49.58 -8.06
N LYS A 129 23.41 -48.77 -9.06
CA LYS A 129 24.66 -47.99 -9.02
C LYS A 129 24.75 -47.20 -7.70
N PRO A 130 25.94 -47.13 -7.06
CA PRO A 130 26.07 -46.41 -5.80
C PRO A 130 25.72 -44.94 -5.99
N ARG A 131 24.83 -44.41 -5.13
CA ARG A 131 24.63 -42.96 -5.04
C ARG A 131 25.98 -42.33 -4.67
N LYS A 132 26.45 -41.33 -5.44
CA LYS A 132 27.56 -40.49 -5.00
C LYS A 132 27.24 -39.98 -3.58
N LYS A 133 28.20 -40.07 -2.66
CA LYS A 133 28.14 -39.25 -1.44
C LYS A 133 28.06 -37.79 -1.89
N LEU A 134 27.06 -37.09 -1.38
CA LEU A 134 26.91 -35.66 -1.61
C LEU A 134 27.98 -34.93 -0.78
N SER A 135 28.34 -33.72 -1.19
CA SER A 135 29.11 -32.84 -0.33
C SER A 135 28.24 -32.36 0.86
N PRO A 136 28.83 -32.06 2.04
CA PRO A 136 28.05 -31.58 3.18
C PRO A 136 27.20 -30.33 2.88
N SER A 137 27.67 -29.47 1.98
CA SER A 137 26.91 -28.32 1.49
C SER A 137 25.73 -28.71 0.56
N GLU A 138 25.84 -29.77 -0.23
CA GLU A 138 24.69 -30.31 -1.00
C GLU A 138 23.66 -31.00 -0.12
N GLU A 139 24.07 -31.65 0.97
CA GLU A 139 23.15 -32.24 1.96
C GLU A 139 22.43 -31.12 2.73
N LEU A 140 23.17 -30.11 3.21
CA LEU A 140 22.62 -28.94 3.88
C LEU A 140 21.71 -28.09 2.96
N ARG A 141 22.03 -27.98 1.66
CA ARG A 141 21.14 -27.36 0.65
C ARG A 141 19.81 -28.09 0.50
N ARG A 142 19.77 -29.41 0.73
CA ARG A 142 18.55 -30.24 0.60
C ARG A 142 17.70 -30.25 1.86
N SER A 143 18.27 -29.98 3.04
CA SER A 143 17.52 -29.83 4.29
C SER A 143 16.90 -28.43 4.46
N LEU A 144 17.20 -27.48 3.57
CA LEU A 144 16.65 -26.13 3.65
C LEU A 144 15.34 -26.00 2.85
N PRO A 145 14.32 -25.30 3.38
CA PRO A 145 13.11 -25.00 2.65
C PRO A 145 13.40 -24.08 1.44
N PRO A 146 12.60 -24.18 0.36
CA PRO A 146 12.81 -23.40 -0.86
C PRO A 146 12.74 -21.89 -0.59
N VAL A 147 13.38 -21.09 -1.43
CA VAL A 147 13.46 -19.62 -1.25
C VAL A 147 12.07 -18.93 -1.31
N THR A 148 11.04 -19.62 -1.81
CA THR A 148 9.64 -19.15 -1.82
C THR A 148 8.89 -19.41 -0.51
N ASP A 149 9.44 -20.23 0.38
CA ASP A 149 8.89 -20.53 1.71
C ASP A 149 9.51 -19.55 2.73
N TRP A 150 8.63 -18.79 3.39
CA TRP A 150 8.95 -17.76 4.36
C TRP A 150 8.78 -18.28 5.80
N ASN A 151 8.09 -19.41 6.00
CA ASN A 151 7.85 -20.06 7.29
C ASN A 151 9.05 -20.95 7.69
N THR A 152 10.24 -20.36 7.65
CA THR A 152 11.48 -21.00 8.11
C THR A 152 11.46 -21.28 9.60
N THR A 153 12.25 -22.23 10.10
CA THR A 153 12.57 -22.36 11.53
C THR A 153 13.89 -21.63 11.84
N ASP A 154 14.18 -21.39 13.12
CA ASP A 154 15.49 -20.82 13.51
C ASP A 154 16.65 -21.78 13.20
N GLU A 155 16.41 -23.09 13.19
CA GLU A 155 17.37 -24.07 12.66
C GLU A 155 17.60 -23.91 11.14
N HIS A 156 16.54 -23.71 10.34
CA HIS A 156 16.69 -23.43 8.91
C HIS A 156 17.53 -22.15 8.67
N GLU A 157 17.39 -21.14 9.52
CA GLU A 157 18.13 -19.88 9.43
C GLU A 157 19.59 -19.99 9.94
N VAL A 158 19.86 -20.80 10.95
CA VAL A 158 21.23 -21.19 11.34
C VAL A 158 21.91 -22.00 10.23
N ASN A 159 21.19 -22.96 9.63
CA ASN A 159 21.70 -23.80 8.55
C ASN A 159 21.94 -23.01 7.26
N ARG A 160 21.14 -21.97 6.96
CA ARG A 160 21.44 -20.97 5.91
C ARG A 160 22.75 -20.23 6.17
N ARG A 161 23.08 -19.87 7.42
CA ARG A 161 24.33 -19.18 7.79
C ARG A 161 25.55 -20.11 7.70
N ARG A 162 25.43 -21.36 8.17
CA ARG A 162 26.43 -22.43 7.95
C ARG A 162 26.73 -22.66 6.48
N LEU A 163 25.69 -22.76 5.66
CA LEU A 163 25.85 -22.95 4.22
C LEU A 163 26.58 -21.77 3.58
N ARG A 164 26.24 -20.53 3.93
CA ARG A 164 26.97 -19.34 3.46
C ARG A 164 28.42 -19.28 3.95
N ALA A 165 28.74 -19.80 5.13
CA ALA A 165 30.13 -19.94 5.60
C ALA A 165 30.94 -20.95 4.76
N MET A 166 30.29 -22.00 4.25
CA MET A 166 30.90 -22.98 3.33
C MET A 166 31.07 -22.44 1.91
N GLU A 167 30.12 -21.64 1.42
CA GLU A 167 30.07 -21.13 0.04
C GLU A 167 30.80 -19.79 -0.16
N GLU A 168 30.83 -18.93 0.85
CA GLU A 168 31.51 -17.62 0.86
C GLU A 168 32.68 -17.60 1.90
N PRO A 169 33.64 -18.55 1.85
CA PRO A 169 34.67 -18.67 2.89
C PRO A 169 35.54 -17.40 2.97
N PRO A 170 35.93 -16.95 4.17
CA PRO A 170 36.71 -15.73 4.33
C PRO A 170 38.12 -15.85 3.73
N LEU A 171 38.66 -14.71 3.31
CA LEU A 171 40.01 -14.55 2.78
C LEU A 171 41.07 -14.82 3.85
N SER A 172 40.83 -14.36 5.09
CA SER A 172 41.68 -14.65 6.25
C SER A 172 40.86 -14.65 7.54
N ILE A 173 41.33 -15.41 8.52
CA ILE A 173 40.91 -15.36 9.93
C ILE A 173 42.20 -15.22 10.75
N GLU A 174 42.21 -14.27 11.68
CA GLU A 174 43.35 -13.87 12.51
C GLU A 174 42.91 -13.82 13.98
N ASN A 175 43.68 -14.38 14.91
CA ASN A 175 43.39 -14.37 16.35
C ASN A 175 44.09 -13.17 17.00
N LEU A 176 43.34 -12.30 17.68
CA LEU A 176 43.84 -11.05 18.28
C LEU A 176 44.41 -11.22 19.70
N ASP A 177 44.14 -12.34 20.38
CA ASP A 177 44.81 -12.74 21.63
C ASP A 177 45.36 -14.18 21.50
N PRO A 178 46.58 -14.34 20.94
CA PRO A 178 47.19 -15.65 20.73
C PRO A 178 47.41 -16.50 21.99
N LYS A 179 47.25 -15.94 23.20
CA LYS A 179 47.32 -16.71 24.45
C LYS A 179 46.10 -17.60 24.65
N HIS A 180 44.97 -17.25 24.03
CA HIS A 180 43.73 -18.02 24.08
C HIS A 180 43.41 -18.49 22.63
N PRO A 181 43.71 -19.74 22.25
CA PRO A 181 43.53 -20.20 20.87
C PRO A 181 42.05 -20.31 20.44
N VAL A 182 41.12 -20.34 21.39
CA VAL A 182 39.68 -20.59 21.15
C VAL A 182 38.79 -19.48 21.75
N PHE A 183 38.92 -19.20 23.05
CA PHE A 183 38.13 -18.17 23.75
C PHE A 183 38.73 -16.79 23.59
N SER A 184 38.65 -16.28 22.36
CA SER A 184 39.33 -15.06 21.91
C SER A 184 38.45 -14.24 20.96
N ASN A 185 39.01 -13.11 20.52
CA ASN A 185 38.42 -12.21 19.53
C ASN A 185 39.21 -12.38 18.23
N PHE A 186 38.50 -12.62 17.13
CA PHE A 186 39.04 -13.00 15.84
C PHE A 186 38.69 -11.93 14.79
N LYS A 187 39.66 -11.56 13.97
CA LYS A 187 39.45 -10.67 12.81
C LYS A 187 39.24 -11.51 11.55
N VAL A 188 38.10 -11.31 10.89
CA VAL A 188 37.65 -12.06 9.71
C VAL A 188 37.62 -11.13 8.51
N ARG A 189 38.36 -11.45 7.44
CA ARG A 189 38.29 -10.71 6.16
C ARG A 189 37.42 -11.46 5.17
N SER A 190 36.39 -10.82 4.62
CA SER A 190 35.59 -11.40 3.53
C SER A 190 36.31 -11.28 2.18
N GLN A 191 35.90 -12.11 1.21
CA GLN A 191 36.35 -11.97 -0.19
C GLN A 191 35.90 -10.64 -0.83
N SER A 192 34.94 -9.93 -0.23
CA SER A 192 34.45 -8.63 -0.67
C SER A 192 35.18 -7.45 -0.01
N GLY A 193 36.34 -7.68 0.61
CA GLY A 193 37.16 -6.64 1.25
C GLY A 193 36.63 -6.11 2.59
N GLY A 194 35.56 -6.70 3.15
CA GLY A 194 35.05 -6.31 4.47
C GLY A 194 35.84 -6.96 5.59
N GLU A 195 36.17 -6.19 6.64
CA GLU A 195 36.74 -6.71 7.89
C GLU A 195 35.64 -6.77 8.96
N TYR A 196 35.62 -7.85 9.75
CA TYR A 196 34.64 -8.11 10.80
C TYR A 196 35.32 -8.70 12.04
N ALA A 197 34.79 -8.41 13.23
CA ALA A 197 35.27 -8.90 14.52
C ALA A 197 34.30 -9.91 15.14
N VAL A 198 34.80 -11.11 15.45
CA VAL A 198 34.04 -12.23 16.06
C VAL A 198 34.65 -12.59 17.42
N GLU A 199 33.86 -12.50 18.48
CA GLU A 199 34.25 -12.84 19.85
C GLU A 199 33.64 -14.19 20.26
N ILE A 200 34.46 -15.07 20.83
CA ILE A 200 34.02 -16.38 21.35
C ILE A 200 34.11 -16.40 22.87
N ARG A 201 32.96 -16.49 23.56
CA ARG A 201 32.85 -16.62 25.03
C ARG A 201 32.60 -18.05 25.49
N ASP A 202 31.74 -18.80 24.80
CA ASP A 202 31.37 -20.17 25.16
C ASP A 202 31.00 -21.01 23.93
N LEU A 203 31.66 -22.16 23.75
CA LEU A 203 31.35 -23.11 22.67
C LEU A 203 30.12 -23.99 22.98
N LYS A 204 29.88 -24.33 24.25
CA LYS A 204 28.82 -25.26 24.69
C LYS A 204 27.46 -24.59 24.65
N ASN A 205 27.36 -23.40 25.26
CA ASN A 205 26.14 -22.59 25.24
C ASN A 205 26.07 -21.63 24.03
N ARG A 206 27.07 -21.68 23.13
CA ARG A 206 27.18 -20.85 21.93
C ARG A 206 27.07 -19.34 22.19
N VAL A 207 27.69 -18.88 23.28
CA VAL A 207 27.78 -17.46 23.59
C VAL A 207 28.93 -16.87 22.80
N PHE A 208 28.58 -16.11 21.77
CA PHE A 208 29.48 -15.43 20.86
C PHE A 208 29.04 -13.97 20.73
N ALA A 209 29.88 -13.12 20.15
CA ALA A 209 29.47 -11.82 19.62
C ALA A 209 30.09 -11.58 18.24
N SER A 210 29.47 -10.72 17.45
CA SER A 210 29.97 -10.31 16.14
C SER A 210 29.59 -8.85 15.87
N ASP A 211 30.47 -8.11 15.20
CA ASP A 211 30.20 -6.72 14.80
C ASP A 211 29.25 -6.59 13.61
N THR A 212 28.80 -7.71 13.02
CA THR A 212 27.90 -7.66 11.86
C THR A 212 26.44 -7.40 12.23
N ILE A 213 25.78 -6.60 11.38
CA ILE A 213 24.36 -6.28 11.51
C ILE A 213 23.48 -7.54 11.50
N ASP A 214 23.87 -8.61 10.77
CA ASP A 214 23.14 -9.89 10.80
C ASP A 214 23.12 -10.47 12.21
N PHE A 215 24.28 -10.62 12.85
CA PHE A 215 24.37 -11.16 14.21
C PHE A 215 23.58 -10.31 15.22
N GLN A 216 23.80 -8.99 15.18
CA GLN A 216 23.21 -8.04 16.14
C GLN A 216 21.68 -8.05 16.12
N ILE A 217 21.05 -8.23 14.96
CA ILE A 217 19.59 -8.26 14.86
C ILE A 217 19.02 -9.68 14.94
N ASN A 218 19.73 -10.71 14.48
CA ASN A 218 19.08 -12.00 14.21
C ASN A 218 18.69 -12.79 15.46
N GLY A 219 19.39 -12.61 16.57
CA GLY A 219 19.13 -13.29 17.85
C GLY A 219 19.14 -14.83 17.75
N LEU A 220 19.95 -15.39 16.85
CA LEU A 220 20.24 -16.82 16.70
C LEU A 220 21.55 -17.25 17.38
N GLY A 221 22.31 -16.29 17.93
CA GLY A 221 23.67 -16.54 18.43
C GLY A 221 24.65 -16.99 17.34
N THR A 222 24.43 -16.60 16.07
CA THR A 222 25.39 -16.88 14.99
C THR A 222 25.20 -16.00 13.75
N ASP A 223 26.26 -15.85 12.96
CA ASP A 223 26.25 -15.33 11.59
C ASP A 223 27.21 -16.17 10.72
N LYS A 224 27.36 -15.82 9.43
CA LYS A 224 28.25 -16.59 8.53
C LYS A 224 29.75 -16.49 8.89
N HIS A 225 30.18 -15.47 9.63
CA HIS A 225 31.55 -15.27 10.06
C HIS A 225 31.84 -16.05 11.34
N VAL A 226 30.88 -16.08 12.28
CA VAL A 226 30.91 -16.95 13.47
C VAL A 226 31.02 -18.41 13.07
N GLU A 227 30.15 -18.92 12.18
CA GLU A 227 30.29 -20.31 11.69
C GLU A 227 31.63 -20.52 10.95
N ALA A 228 32.12 -19.53 10.18
CA ALA A 228 33.42 -19.65 9.51
C ALA A 228 34.61 -19.74 10.49
N VAL A 229 34.59 -19.00 11.61
CA VAL A 229 35.60 -19.11 12.68
C VAL A 229 35.49 -20.46 13.40
N LEU A 230 34.28 -20.92 13.73
CA LEU A 230 34.08 -22.25 14.32
C LEU A 230 34.62 -23.37 13.39
N MET A 231 34.34 -23.30 12.09
CA MET A 231 34.86 -24.26 11.10
C MET A 231 36.39 -24.15 10.93
N HIS A 232 36.96 -22.95 11.07
CA HIS A 232 38.42 -22.75 11.05
C HIS A 232 39.09 -23.41 12.27
N LEU A 233 38.56 -23.17 13.47
CA LEU A 233 39.08 -23.75 14.72
C LEU A 233 38.94 -25.29 14.73
N GLN A 234 37.82 -25.83 14.28
CA GLN A 234 37.63 -27.29 14.13
C GLN A 234 38.63 -27.93 13.16
N LYS A 235 39.11 -27.18 12.15
CA LYS A 235 40.03 -27.66 11.12
C LYS A 235 41.51 -27.47 11.46
N ARG A 236 41.89 -26.37 12.11
CA ARG A 236 43.29 -26.07 12.48
C ARG A 236 43.58 -26.38 13.95
N GLU A 237 42.75 -25.89 14.86
CA GLU A 237 42.95 -25.99 16.32
C GLU A 237 42.22 -27.19 16.95
N ARG A 238 42.15 -28.33 16.23
CA ARG A 238 41.30 -29.49 16.59
C ARG A 238 41.62 -30.15 17.95
N LYS A 239 42.78 -29.88 18.56
CA LYS A 239 43.09 -30.27 19.94
C LYS A 239 42.45 -29.27 20.91
N ALA A 240 42.88 -28.01 20.89
CA ALA A 240 42.39 -26.95 21.75
C ALA A 240 40.86 -26.74 21.67
N PHE A 241 40.25 -26.92 20.48
CA PHE A 241 38.78 -26.82 20.32
C PHE A 241 38.00 -27.90 21.08
N ARG A 242 38.59 -29.10 21.29
CA ARG A 242 37.97 -30.15 22.12
C ARG A 242 38.20 -29.90 23.60
N GLU A 243 39.43 -29.56 23.97
CA GLU A 243 39.78 -29.19 25.35
C GLU A 243 38.96 -27.99 25.85
N ALA A 244 38.63 -27.03 24.96
CA ALA A 244 37.73 -25.92 25.23
C ALA A 244 36.25 -26.30 25.36
N LEU A 245 35.78 -27.34 24.65
CA LEU A 245 34.42 -27.87 24.79
C LEU A 245 34.22 -28.64 26.11
N GLU A 246 35.29 -29.27 26.60
CA GLU A 246 35.29 -30.06 27.84
C GLU A 246 35.50 -29.17 29.07
N ASN A 247 36.50 -28.28 29.07
CA ASN A 247 36.90 -27.49 30.25
C ASN A 247 36.25 -26.10 30.34
N GLY A 248 35.67 -25.58 29.24
CA GLY A 248 35.12 -24.22 29.19
C GLY A 248 36.18 -23.11 29.20
N SER A 249 35.73 -21.87 29.40
CA SER A 249 36.57 -20.67 29.38
C SER A 249 37.03 -20.29 30.80
N ASP A 250 38.32 -19.99 30.96
CA ASP A 250 38.93 -19.51 32.21
C ASP A 250 38.91 -17.98 32.36
N ARG A 251 38.28 -17.27 31.41
CA ARG A 251 38.25 -15.80 31.35
C ARG A 251 37.15 -15.19 32.22
N VAL A 252 37.36 -13.94 32.62
CA VAL A 252 36.34 -13.08 33.25
C VAL A 252 35.76 -12.18 32.17
N ASP A 253 34.52 -12.42 31.78
CA ASP A 253 33.86 -11.71 30.67
C ASP A 253 32.92 -10.61 31.20
N VAL A 254 33.22 -9.35 30.85
CA VAL A 254 32.39 -8.17 31.16
C VAL A 254 31.52 -7.82 29.96
N VAL A 255 30.20 -7.83 30.15
CA VAL A 255 29.19 -7.61 29.11
C VAL A 255 28.22 -6.49 29.48
N PRO A 256 27.60 -5.80 28.52
CA PRO A 256 26.46 -4.92 28.79
C PRO A 256 25.25 -5.74 29.27
N PHE A 257 24.52 -5.24 30.28
CA PHE A 257 23.34 -5.91 30.83
C PHE A 257 22.28 -4.90 31.26
N GLN A 258 21.15 -4.87 30.54
CA GLN A 258 20.03 -3.94 30.78
C GLN A 258 20.48 -2.47 30.81
N ASN A 259 20.55 -1.87 32.02
CA ASN A 259 20.92 -0.48 32.29
C ASN A 259 22.37 -0.31 32.80
N GLY A 260 23.09 -1.40 33.05
CA GLY A 260 24.46 -1.38 33.57
C GLY A 260 25.35 -2.41 32.87
N LEU A 261 26.41 -2.83 33.56
CA LEU A 261 27.30 -3.90 33.10
C LEU A 261 27.18 -5.10 34.05
N LYS A 262 27.46 -6.29 33.54
CA LYS A 262 27.51 -7.52 34.33
C LYS A 262 28.78 -8.31 34.01
N ILE A 263 29.31 -9.00 35.01
CA ILE A 263 30.27 -10.09 34.81
C ILE A 263 29.45 -11.34 34.45
N GLU A 264 29.58 -11.78 33.20
CA GLU A 264 28.88 -12.97 32.68
C GLU A 264 29.49 -14.26 33.25
N ARG A 265 30.82 -14.26 33.48
CA ARG A 265 31.60 -15.48 33.76
C ARG A 265 32.71 -15.27 34.78
N ASN A 266 32.95 -16.31 35.57
CA ASN A 266 34.06 -16.44 36.52
C ASN A 266 34.31 -15.21 37.44
N PRO A 267 33.28 -14.64 38.11
CA PRO A 267 33.47 -13.47 38.99
C PRO A 267 34.46 -13.71 40.13
N HIS A 268 34.66 -14.97 40.54
CA HIS A 268 35.67 -15.37 41.53
C HIS A 268 37.13 -15.14 41.06
N LEU A 269 37.39 -15.08 39.75
CA LEU A 269 38.71 -14.77 39.16
C LEU A 269 38.93 -13.26 38.93
N LEU A 270 37.98 -12.40 39.32
CA LEU A 270 38.14 -10.95 39.23
C LEU A 270 39.21 -10.47 40.24
N PRO A 271 40.15 -9.58 39.85
CA PRO A 271 41.13 -9.00 40.77
C PRO A 271 40.47 -8.28 41.95
N GLU A 272 41.04 -8.41 43.17
CA GLU A 272 40.48 -7.84 44.41
C GLU A 272 40.09 -6.35 44.30
N TYR A 273 40.96 -5.52 43.72
CA TYR A 273 40.72 -4.08 43.55
C TYR A 273 39.58 -3.74 42.57
N LEU A 274 39.06 -4.73 41.82
CA LEU A 274 37.86 -4.60 40.99
C LEU A 274 36.60 -5.18 41.67
N LYS A 275 36.72 -6.06 42.68
CA LYS A 275 35.56 -6.65 43.38
C LYS A 275 34.72 -5.61 44.11
N GLY A 276 35.35 -4.55 44.64
CA GLY A 276 34.64 -3.44 45.30
C GLY A 276 33.70 -2.60 44.40
N PHE A 277 33.65 -2.88 43.09
CA PHE A 277 32.72 -2.25 42.15
C PHE A 277 31.58 -3.20 41.71
N VAL A 278 31.52 -4.41 42.25
CA VAL A 278 30.67 -5.51 41.76
C VAL A 278 29.75 -6.01 42.87
N SER A 279 28.45 -6.00 42.62
CA SER A 279 27.44 -6.53 43.54
C SER A 279 27.48 -8.08 43.61
N PRO A 280 26.87 -8.71 44.63
CA PRO A 280 26.80 -10.17 44.73
C PRO A 280 26.20 -10.86 43.49
N ASP A 281 25.30 -10.19 42.77
CA ASP A 281 24.67 -10.68 41.53
C ASP A 281 25.56 -10.51 40.29
N GLY A 282 26.78 -10.01 40.45
CA GLY A 282 27.74 -9.74 39.37
C GLY A 282 27.48 -8.45 38.58
N LEU A 283 26.56 -7.59 39.03
CA LEU A 283 26.29 -6.28 38.42
C LEU A 283 27.39 -5.28 38.83
N ILE A 284 27.65 -4.29 37.98
CA ILE A 284 28.68 -3.26 38.21
C ILE A 284 28.00 -1.91 38.48
N ASP A 285 28.14 -1.41 39.71
CA ASP A 285 27.41 -0.22 40.20
C ASP A 285 27.96 1.10 39.63
N GLN A 286 29.24 1.14 39.27
CA GLN A 286 29.87 2.29 38.60
C GLN A 286 30.53 1.88 37.27
N PRO A 287 29.75 1.74 36.17
CA PRO A 287 30.25 1.32 34.86
C PRO A 287 31.50 2.08 34.38
N GLU A 288 31.49 3.42 34.41
CA GLU A 288 32.62 4.20 33.88
C GLU A 288 33.88 4.09 34.74
N THR A 289 33.75 4.17 36.07
CA THR A 289 34.87 4.00 37.02
C THR A 289 35.47 2.60 36.90
N PHE A 290 34.62 1.57 36.86
CA PHE A 290 35.04 0.19 36.65
C PHE A 290 35.76 0.01 35.31
N LEU A 291 35.24 0.56 34.21
CA LEU A 291 35.88 0.45 32.90
C LEU A 291 37.21 1.21 32.83
N ALA A 292 37.35 2.34 33.53
CA ALA A 292 38.62 3.05 33.65
C ALA A 292 39.65 2.25 34.45
N ALA A 293 39.25 1.53 35.50
CA ALA A 293 40.10 0.62 36.26
C ALA A 293 40.44 -0.66 35.48
N ALA A 294 39.45 -1.28 34.83
CA ALA A 294 39.60 -2.48 34.01
C ALA A 294 40.49 -2.25 32.78
N LYS A 295 40.45 -1.06 32.15
CA LYS A 295 41.39 -0.69 31.06
C LYS A 295 42.82 -0.43 31.54
N LYS A 296 43.01 -0.07 32.82
CA LYS A 296 44.35 0.02 33.46
C LYS A 296 44.85 -1.36 33.91
N SER A 297 43.96 -2.34 34.08
CA SER A 297 44.30 -3.72 34.40
C SER A 297 45.12 -4.37 33.29
N ARG A 298 46.23 -5.01 33.66
CA ARG A 298 46.95 -5.97 32.82
C ARG A 298 46.62 -7.43 33.15
N ALA A 299 45.49 -7.68 33.84
CA ALA A 299 45.07 -9.02 34.23
C ALA A 299 44.72 -9.87 33.00
N ALA A 300 45.57 -10.83 32.67
CA ALA A 300 45.51 -11.58 31.41
C ALA A 300 44.17 -12.31 31.13
N LYS A 301 43.41 -12.65 32.18
CA LYS A 301 42.14 -13.37 32.07
C LYS A 301 40.91 -12.47 31.90
N LEU A 302 41.02 -11.16 32.15
CA LEU A 302 39.90 -10.23 31.99
C LEU A 302 39.65 -9.98 30.50
N ARG A 303 38.38 -9.96 30.07
CA ARG A 303 37.96 -9.47 28.76
C ARG A 303 36.80 -8.50 28.94
N ILE A 304 36.92 -7.36 28.27
CA ILE A 304 35.84 -6.42 28.05
C ILE A 304 35.24 -6.79 26.69
N SER A 305 33.95 -7.14 26.65
CA SER A 305 33.32 -7.61 25.41
C SER A 305 33.28 -6.51 24.34
N GLN A 306 33.45 -6.90 23.07
CA GLN A 306 33.29 -5.99 21.94
C GLN A 306 31.88 -5.38 21.82
N GLU A 307 30.86 -6.02 22.40
CA GLU A 307 29.46 -5.53 22.45
C GLU A 307 29.31 -4.25 23.30
N LEU A 308 30.25 -4.00 24.21
CA LEU A 308 30.20 -2.86 25.13
C LEU A 308 30.34 -1.51 24.40
N ALA A 309 31.26 -1.38 23.45
CA ALA A 309 31.57 -0.07 22.86
C ALA A 309 30.37 0.53 22.09
N PRO A 310 29.63 -0.25 21.25
CA PRO A 310 28.36 0.19 20.69
C PRO A 310 27.30 0.54 21.76
N TRP A 311 27.20 -0.25 22.84
CA TRP A 311 26.22 -0.03 23.91
C TRP A 311 26.45 1.28 24.66
N VAL A 312 27.69 1.56 25.08
CA VAL A 312 28.06 2.81 25.76
C VAL A 312 27.80 4.02 24.85
N GLU A 313 28.15 3.92 23.57
CA GLU A 313 27.91 4.99 22.60
C GLU A 313 26.41 5.23 22.34
N SER A 314 25.57 4.18 22.34
CA SER A 314 24.10 4.34 22.27
C SER A 314 23.54 5.09 23.48
N ARG A 315 23.94 4.68 24.70
CA ARG A 315 23.56 5.36 25.95
C ARG A 315 24.00 6.82 25.97
N ARG A 316 25.21 7.09 25.50
CA ARG A 316 25.73 8.46 25.37
C ARG A 316 24.89 9.31 24.41
N ARG A 317 24.43 8.75 23.28
CA ARG A 317 23.54 9.44 22.33
C ARG A 317 22.11 9.61 22.84
N GLU A 318 21.58 8.67 23.62
CA GLU A 318 20.30 8.84 24.33
C GLU A 318 20.35 10.07 25.26
N THR A 319 21.35 10.13 26.12
CA THR A 319 21.56 11.26 27.04
C THR A 319 21.88 12.56 26.30
N GLU A 320 22.73 12.52 25.27
CA GLU A 320 23.04 13.70 24.44
C GLU A 320 21.77 14.25 23.77
N ARG A 321 20.94 13.42 23.14
CA ARG A 321 19.69 13.86 22.48
C ARG A 321 18.73 14.57 23.45
N MET A 322 18.53 14.01 24.65
CA MET A 322 17.64 14.60 25.66
C MET A 322 18.15 15.96 26.18
N LEU A 323 19.46 16.07 26.44
CA LEU A 323 20.07 17.33 26.88
C LEU A 323 20.09 18.36 25.75
N LEU A 324 20.42 17.96 24.53
CA LEU A 324 20.51 18.81 23.34
C LEU A 324 19.17 19.45 22.99
N ARG A 325 18.05 18.70 23.16
CA ARG A 325 16.70 19.23 22.97
C ARG A 325 16.33 20.28 24.03
N ARG A 326 16.62 19.99 25.31
CA ARG A 326 16.36 20.93 26.41
C ARG A 326 17.19 22.21 26.30
N ASP A 327 18.47 22.09 25.91
CA ASP A 327 19.34 23.23 25.64
C ASP A 327 18.80 24.11 24.50
N TYR A 328 18.35 23.50 23.41
CA TYR A 328 17.71 24.22 22.30
C TYR A 328 16.43 24.94 22.74
N GLU A 329 15.52 24.24 23.43
CA GLU A 329 14.24 24.81 23.89
C GLU A 329 14.48 25.97 24.87
N ALA A 330 15.45 25.85 25.79
CA ALA A 330 15.86 26.93 26.68
C ALA A 330 16.47 28.13 25.94
N LYS A 331 17.32 27.91 24.92
CA LYS A 331 17.93 28.97 24.10
C LYS A 331 16.94 29.71 23.20
N VAL A 332 15.86 29.07 22.79
CA VAL A 332 14.75 29.75 22.11
C VAL A 332 13.95 30.62 23.09
N VAL A 333 13.70 30.13 24.31
CA VAL A 333 12.99 30.89 25.36
C VAL A 333 13.81 32.09 25.87
N SER A 334 15.14 31.98 25.94
CA SER A 334 16.02 33.10 26.32
C SER A 334 16.24 34.14 25.22
N GLY A 335 15.82 33.85 23.98
CA GLY A 335 16.08 34.69 22.81
C GLY A 335 17.51 34.60 22.25
N GLU A 336 18.36 33.70 22.76
CA GLU A 336 19.69 33.44 22.19
C GLU A 336 19.57 32.88 20.76
N TYR A 337 18.56 32.06 20.51
CA TYR A 337 18.21 31.59 19.17
C TYR A 337 16.98 32.33 18.62
N PRO A 338 16.99 32.75 17.33
CA PRO A 338 15.87 33.45 16.73
C PRO A 338 14.64 32.55 16.65
N ALA A 339 13.45 33.16 16.81
CA ALA A 339 12.14 32.49 16.78
C ALA A 339 11.80 31.80 15.45
N HIS A 340 12.61 32.00 14.40
CA HIS A 340 12.52 31.31 13.12
C HIS A 340 13.88 30.67 12.79
N GLU A 341 13.84 29.38 12.45
CA GLU A 341 15.02 28.58 12.18
C GLU A 341 15.55 28.79 10.75
N THR A 342 14.66 29.17 9.82
CA THR A 342 14.92 29.46 8.40
C THR A 342 14.62 30.92 8.03
N LYS A 343 15.05 31.35 6.82
CA LYS A 343 14.80 32.70 6.25
C LYS A 343 13.34 33.14 6.24
N LEU A 344 12.44 32.17 6.18
CA LEU A 344 10.99 32.32 6.20
C LEU A 344 10.46 31.47 7.37
N PRO A 345 9.36 31.89 8.02
CA PRO A 345 8.77 31.14 9.13
C PRO A 345 8.26 29.76 8.69
N LEU A 346 8.38 28.80 9.60
CA LEU A 346 7.75 27.48 9.46
C LEU A 346 6.33 27.52 10.03
N TYR A 347 5.42 26.74 9.45
CA TYR A 347 4.13 26.45 10.11
C TYR A 347 4.37 25.59 11.38
N PRO A 348 3.49 25.63 12.41
CA PRO A 348 3.68 24.88 13.65
C PRO A 348 4.01 23.39 13.43
N TYR A 349 3.19 22.69 12.62
CA TYR A 349 3.44 21.28 12.30
C TYR A 349 4.77 21.07 11.54
N GLN A 350 5.19 22.00 10.68
CA GLN A 350 6.50 21.91 10.01
C GLN A 350 7.65 22.06 11.01
N ARG A 351 7.48 22.92 12.01
CA ARG A 351 8.42 23.06 13.12
C ARG A 351 8.49 21.77 13.94
N ASP A 352 7.36 21.15 14.28
CA ASP A 352 7.34 19.88 15.02
C ASP A 352 8.08 18.76 14.27
N GLY A 353 7.87 18.64 12.95
CA GLY A 353 8.56 17.65 12.13
C GLY A 353 10.04 17.95 11.94
N MET A 354 10.43 19.23 11.83
CA MET A 354 11.83 19.67 11.87
C MET A 354 12.51 19.25 13.18
N LEU A 355 11.87 19.50 14.33
CA LEU A 355 12.37 19.13 15.65
C LEU A 355 12.47 17.60 15.80
N HIS A 356 11.46 16.86 15.33
CA HIS A 356 11.48 15.39 15.33
C HIS A 356 12.65 14.82 14.51
N LEU A 357 12.90 15.34 13.31
CA LEU A 357 14.06 14.96 12.49
C LEU A 357 15.37 15.26 13.23
N ALA A 358 15.55 16.49 13.73
CA ALA A 358 16.80 16.92 14.36
C ALA A 358 17.13 16.15 15.66
N PHE A 359 16.14 15.88 16.52
CA PHE A 359 16.38 15.29 17.85
C PHE A 359 16.26 13.77 17.92
N THR A 360 15.61 13.10 16.96
CA THR A 360 15.55 11.63 16.91
C THR A 360 16.84 11.00 16.35
N GLU A 361 17.69 11.80 15.69
CA GLU A 361 18.81 11.42 14.82
C GLU A 361 18.39 10.72 13.52
N ARG A 362 17.70 9.59 13.62
CA ARG A 362 17.30 8.75 12.49
C ARG A 362 15.78 8.59 12.51
N ALA A 363 15.08 9.18 11.53
CA ALA A 363 13.64 9.37 11.58
C ALA A 363 12.95 9.30 10.21
N LEU A 364 11.66 8.97 10.24
CA LEU A 364 10.75 8.86 9.10
C LEU A 364 9.76 10.03 9.13
N LEU A 365 9.80 10.90 8.13
CA LEU A 365 8.75 11.89 7.88
C LEU A 365 7.81 11.35 6.79
N ALA A 366 6.72 10.76 7.24
CA ALA A 366 5.66 10.11 6.47
C ALA A 366 4.39 10.99 6.34
N ASP A 367 4.52 12.31 6.58
CA ASP A 367 3.54 13.34 6.21
C ASP A 367 2.95 13.11 4.82
N GLU A 368 1.72 13.58 4.58
CA GLU A 368 1.08 13.50 3.29
C GLU A 368 1.81 14.27 2.17
N MET A 369 1.30 14.16 0.95
CA MET A 369 1.84 14.82 -0.23
C MET A 369 1.44 16.30 -0.29
N GLY A 370 2.43 17.18 -0.25
CA GLY A 370 2.24 18.62 -0.35
C GLY A 370 2.72 19.39 0.88
N LEU A 371 2.53 18.82 2.08
CA LEU A 371 2.71 19.43 3.40
C LEU A 371 4.11 20.01 3.72
N GLY A 372 5.11 19.77 2.87
CA GLY A 372 6.43 20.43 2.96
C GLY A 372 7.54 19.60 3.60
N LYS A 373 7.61 18.29 3.32
CA LYS A 373 8.71 17.44 3.84
C LYS A 373 10.12 17.96 3.52
N THR A 374 10.31 18.53 2.32
CA THR A 374 11.58 19.14 1.89
C THR A 374 12.01 20.30 2.78
N ILE A 375 11.12 21.26 3.06
CA ILE A 375 11.43 22.42 3.94
C ILE A 375 11.71 21.96 5.37
N GLN A 376 10.93 21.02 5.91
CA GLN A 376 11.16 20.45 7.25
C GLN A 376 12.56 19.81 7.37
N ALA A 377 13.00 19.06 6.35
CA ALA A 377 14.33 18.45 6.31
C ALA A 377 15.47 19.48 6.12
N VAL A 378 15.28 20.49 5.26
CA VAL A 378 16.24 21.60 5.08
C VAL A 378 16.41 22.38 6.38
N ALA A 379 15.31 22.71 7.06
CA ALA A 379 15.32 23.39 8.35
C ALA A 379 16.00 22.55 9.45
N ALA A 380 15.75 21.23 9.48
CA ALA A 380 16.40 20.33 10.45
C ALA A 380 17.93 20.26 10.22
N CYS A 381 18.37 20.27 8.96
CA CYS A 381 19.79 20.36 8.62
C CYS A 381 20.40 21.71 9.04
N ALA A 382 19.69 22.82 8.82
CA ALA A 382 20.13 24.16 9.22
C ALA A 382 20.20 24.32 10.75
N LEU A 383 19.26 23.71 11.49
CA LEU A 383 19.27 23.62 12.94
C LEU A 383 20.50 22.84 13.44
N LEU A 384 20.75 21.63 12.92
CA LEU A 384 21.94 20.86 13.26
C LEU A 384 23.25 21.57 12.90
N HIS A 385 23.26 22.41 11.86
CA HIS A 385 24.40 23.26 11.54
C HIS A 385 24.63 24.36 12.58
N ARG A 386 23.58 25.11 12.95
CA ARG A 386 23.63 26.14 14.01
C ARG A 386 24.12 25.57 15.34
N MET A 387 23.76 24.33 15.65
CA MET A 387 24.16 23.60 16.86
C MET A 387 25.54 22.92 16.74
N GLY A 388 26.26 23.10 15.63
CA GLY A 388 27.58 22.53 15.40
C GLY A 388 27.61 21.00 15.21
N LYS A 389 26.45 20.35 15.06
CA LYS A 389 26.29 18.89 14.96
C LYS A 389 26.37 18.36 13.53
N ALA A 390 26.23 19.22 12.52
CA ALA A 390 26.37 18.86 11.11
C ALA A 390 27.20 19.89 10.32
N ARG A 391 28.01 19.39 9.37
CA ARG A 391 28.80 20.18 8.41
C ARG A 391 28.66 19.69 6.96
N ARG A 392 28.35 18.40 6.74
CA ARG A 392 28.16 17.81 5.40
C ARG A 392 26.89 16.95 5.35
N VAL A 393 25.96 17.33 4.48
CA VAL A 393 24.65 16.70 4.28
C VAL A 393 24.56 16.09 2.89
N LEU A 394 24.29 14.79 2.81
CA LEU A 394 24.03 14.10 1.56
C LEU A 394 22.52 14.03 1.32
N VAL A 395 22.02 14.68 0.27
CA VAL A 395 20.62 14.53 -0.17
C VAL A 395 20.57 13.55 -1.34
N VAL A 396 19.83 12.47 -1.18
CA VAL A 396 19.55 11.47 -2.21
C VAL A 396 18.10 11.62 -2.64
N SER A 397 17.86 12.10 -3.86
CA SER A 397 16.52 12.26 -4.42
C SER A 397 16.36 11.54 -5.76
N PRO A 398 15.13 11.41 -6.31
CA PRO A 398 14.95 11.15 -7.73
C PRO A 398 15.65 12.21 -8.58
N ALA A 399 16.12 11.83 -9.77
CA ALA A 399 16.91 12.70 -10.65
C ALA A 399 16.18 13.98 -11.10
N SER A 400 14.85 13.99 -11.10
CA SER A 400 14.01 15.16 -11.38
C SER A 400 14.06 16.22 -10.27
N LEU A 401 14.32 15.83 -9.02
CA LEU A 401 14.11 16.74 -7.86
C LEU A 401 15.33 17.57 -7.50
N LYS A 402 16.51 17.28 -8.07
CA LYS A 402 17.77 17.90 -7.62
C LYS A 402 17.76 19.44 -7.78
N SER A 403 17.07 19.96 -8.80
CA SER A 403 16.87 21.41 -9.01
C SER A 403 15.77 22.04 -8.15
N GLU A 404 14.80 21.24 -7.68
CA GLU A 404 13.80 21.70 -6.70
C GLU A 404 14.47 21.81 -5.32
N TRP A 405 15.28 20.82 -4.93
CA TRP A 405 16.09 20.89 -3.70
C TRP A 405 17.04 22.10 -3.69
N GLU A 406 17.74 22.37 -4.79
CA GLU A 406 18.57 23.57 -4.99
C GLU A 406 17.77 24.88 -4.77
N GLU A 407 16.55 24.98 -5.29
CA GLU A 407 15.63 26.13 -5.10
C GLU A 407 15.18 26.27 -3.64
N GLN A 408 14.73 25.18 -3.03
CA GLN A 408 14.22 25.18 -1.66
C GLN A 408 15.34 25.50 -0.65
N ILE A 409 16.56 24.97 -0.85
CA ILE A 409 17.72 25.29 0.00
C ILE A 409 18.05 26.79 -0.09
N ALA A 410 18.14 27.36 -1.30
CA ALA A 410 18.46 28.78 -1.49
C ALA A 410 17.35 29.72 -0.95
N LYS A 411 16.08 29.31 -1.06
CA LYS A 411 14.92 30.07 -0.55
C LYS A 411 14.87 30.11 0.98
N PHE A 412 15.17 29.00 1.66
CA PHE A 412 14.99 28.89 3.11
C PHE A 412 16.29 29.04 3.93
N THR A 413 17.47 28.96 3.31
CA THR A 413 18.78 29.05 3.98
C THR A 413 19.82 29.79 3.13
N ASP A 414 20.94 30.18 3.75
CA ASP A 414 22.17 30.66 3.05
C ASP A 414 23.24 29.57 2.93
N LEU A 415 22.87 28.31 3.18
CA LEU A 415 23.82 27.20 3.20
C LEU A 415 24.13 26.74 1.77
N GLY A 416 25.43 26.71 1.44
CA GLY A 416 25.91 26.32 0.13
C GLY A 416 25.46 24.90 -0.25
N ASN A 417 25.06 24.73 -1.51
CA ASN A 417 24.64 23.44 -2.06
C ASN A 417 25.26 23.17 -3.45
N GLN A 418 25.37 21.89 -3.83
CA GLN A 418 25.91 21.50 -5.13
C GLN A 418 25.27 20.22 -5.68
N ILE A 419 24.80 20.30 -6.93
CA ILE A 419 24.32 19.13 -7.69
C ILE A 419 25.51 18.32 -8.24
N VAL A 420 25.60 17.05 -7.84
CA VAL A 420 26.65 16.14 -8.34
C VAL A 420 26.31 15.67 -9.75
N PHE A 421 27.20 15.95 -10.71
CA PHE A 421 27.11 15.50 -12.10
C PHE A 421 28.50 15.37 -12.77
N GLY A 422 28.65 14.39 -13.66
CA GLY A 422 29.83 14.22 -14.52
C GLY A 422 30.53 12.87 -14.37
N ILE A 423 31.72 12.78 -14.97
CA ILE A 423 32.66 11.65 -14.88
C ILE A 423 33.16 11.44 -13.43
N PRO A 424 33.59 10.22 -13.03
CA PRO A 424 33.89 9.87 -11.63
C PRO A 424 34.82 10.86 -10.93
N GLU A 425 35.88 11.27 -11.60
CA GLU A 425 36.94 12.17 -11.11
C GLU A 425 36.38 13.54 -10.71
N LYS A 426 35.35 14.01 -11.44
CA LYS A 426 34.63 15.25 -11.10
C LYS A 426 33.67 15.04 -9.92
N ARG A 427 33.05 13.86 -9.80
CA ARG A 427 32.15 13.55 -8.67
C ARG A 427 32.94 13.40 -7.37
N TRP A 428 34.09 12.73 -7.41
CA TRP A 428 34.98 12.52 -6.26
C TRP A 428 35.45 13.84 -5.63
N ARG A 429 35.87 14.83 -6.44
CA ARG A 429 36.20 16.18 -5.93
C ARG A 429 35.03 16.87 -5.23
N ILE A 430 33.79 16.64 -5.68
CA ILE A 430 32.59 17.17 -5.01
C ILE A 430 32.26 16.41 -3.71
N TYR A 431 32.63 15.13 -3.60
CA TYR A 431 32.55 14.38 -2.35
C TYR A 431 33.66 14.77 -1.35
N GLU A 432 34.74 15.39 -1.82
CA GLU A 432 35.90 15.79 -1.01
C GLU A 432 35.76 17.23 -0.51
N ASP A 433 35.63 18.19 -1.44
CA ASP A 433 35.57 19.64 -1.19
C ASP A 433 34.14 20.24 -1.30
N GLY A 434 33.11 19.39 -1.24
CA GLY A 434 31.71 19.81 -1.42
C GLY A 434 31.18 20.76 -0.34
N PRO A 435 30.20 21.62 -0.66
CA PRO A 435 29.58 22.51 0.31
C PRO A 435 28.61 21.75 1.25
N PHE A 436 27.94 22.47 2.14
CA PHE A 436 27.11 21.90 3.20
C PHE A 436 26.05 20.88 2.68
N PHE A 437 25.37 21.15 1.57
CA PHE A 437 24.44 20.22 0.93
C PHE A 437 24.97 19.64 -0.40
N THR A 438 25.14 18.33 -0.49
CA THR A 438 25.53 17.62 -1.73
C THR A 438 24.37 16.81 -2.30
N LEU A 439 23.93 17.14 -3.53
CA LEU A 439 22.69 16.61 -4.13
C LEU A 439 22.98 15.50 -5.17
N VAL A 440 22.72 14.25 -4.80
CA VAL A 440 22.90 13.03 -5.63
C VAL A 440 21.56 12.39 -5.99
N ASN A 441 21.56 11.44 -6.94
CA ASN A 441 20.42 10.55 -7.14
C ASN A 441 20.74 9.10 -6.70
N TYR A 442 19.69 8.31 -6.52
CA TYR A 442 19.78 6.90 -6.11
C TYR A 442 20.69 6.06 -7.03
N GLU A 443 20.65 6.33 -8.34
CA GLU A 443 21.42 5.59 -9.35
C GLU A 443 22.91 5.97 -9.38
N GLN A 444 23.28 7.15 -8.86
CA GLN A 444 24.65 7.58 -8.57
C GLN A 444 25.16 6.91 -7.28
N VAL A 445 24.39 6.91 -6.20
CA VAL A 445 24.77 6.26 -4.92
C VAL A 445 25.11 4.77 -5.13
N MET A 446 24.33 4.06 -5.96
CA MET A 446 24.60 2.65 -6.29
C MET A 446 26.03 2.40 -6.86
N ARG A 447 26.67 3.43 -7.41
CA ARG A 447 28.03 3.36 -8.01
C ARG A 447 29.10 3.98 -7.10
N ASP A 448 28.72 4.97 -6.31
CA ASP A 448 29.65 5.86 -5.60
C ASP A 448 29.62 5.68 -4.06
N PHE A 449 28.85 4.74 -3.51
CA PHE A 449 28.63 4.63 -2.05
C PHE A 449 29.92 4.49 -1.23
N ASP A 450 30.93 3.77 -1.72
CA ASP A 450 32.24 3.65 -1.06
C ASP A 450 32.95 5.02 -0.99
N GLU A 451 32.97 5.77 -2.10
CA GLU A 451 33.61 7.08 -2.20
C GLU A 451 32.87 8.16 -1.38
N ILE A 452 31.54 8.05 -1.29
CA ILE A 452 30.70 8.87 -0.41
C ILE A 452 31.04 8.58 1.06
N ASN A 453 31.16 7.31 1.46
CA ASN A 453 31.55 6.93 2.81
C ASN A 453 33.01 7.33 3.14
N MET A 454 33.93 7.23 2.18
CA MET A 454 35.37 7.44 2.42
C MET A 454 35.79 8.92 2.34
N ARG A 455 35.28 9.71 1.39
CA ARG A 455 35.61 11.15 1.25
C ARG A 455 34.61 12.04 1.97
N MET A 456 33.32 11.88 1.62
CA MET A 456 32.29 12.80 2.09
C MET A 456 31.93 12.58 3.56
N LYS A 457 31.95 11.35 4.07
CA LYS A 457 31.64 11.00 5.47
C LYS A 457 30.47 11.86 6.02
N PRO A 458 29.26 11.77 5.42
CA PRO A 458 28.19 12.73 5.67
C PRO A 458 27.70 12.65 7.11
N ASP A 459 27.52 13.80 7.76
CA ASP A 459 26.96 13.89 9.12
C ASP A 459 25.46 13.58 9.12
N VAL A 460 24.78 13.96 8.03
CA VAL A 460 23.35 13.74 7.77
C VAL A 460 23.16 13.12 6.39
N ILE A 461 22.32 12.09 6.29
CA ILE A 461 21.76 11.61 5.02
C ILE A 461 20.27 11.98 4.96
N VAL A 462 19.81 12.56 3.86
CA VAL A 462 18.40 12.76 3.56
C VAL A 462 18.01 11.88 2.37
N LEU A 463 17.00 11.02 2.55
CA LEU A 463 16.43 10.20 1.48
C LEU A 463 15.05 10.76 1.10
N ASP A 464 14.90 11.27 -0.12
CA ASP A 464 13.63 11.83 -0.61
C ASP A 464 12.91 10.91 -1.59
N GLU A 465 11.58 10.87 -1.53
CA GLU A 465 10.72 9.86 -2.17
C GLU A 465 11.19 8.42 -1.86
N ALA A 466 11.39 8.13 -0.57
CA ALA A 466 12.05 6.92 -0.05
C ALA A 466 11.39 5.57 -0.40
N GLN A 467 10.18 5.56 -0.94
CA GLN A 467 9.58 4.38 -1.59
C GLN A 467 10.47 3.81 -2.71
N ARG A 468 11.45 4.58 -3.23
CA ARG A 468 12.56 4.09 -4.07
C ARG A 468 13.38 2.93 -3.46
N ILE A 469 13.40 2.74 -2.13
CA ILE A 469 14.13 1.64 -1.46
C ILE A 469 13.21 0.58 -0.82
N LYS A 470 11.89 0.60 -1.12
CA LYS A 470 10.90 -0.33 -0.54
C LYS A 470 11.22 -1.81 -0.79
N ASN A 471 11.79 -2.15 -1.96
CA ASN A 471 12.26 -3.51 -2.23
C ASN A 471 13.74 -3.68 -1.81
N TRP A 472 13.93 -4.29 -0.64
CA TRP A 472 15.24 -4.56 -0.02
C TRP A 472 16.20 -5.39 -0.88
N SER A 473 15.68 -6.21 -1.80
CA SER A 473 16.50 -7.08 -2.67
C SER A 473 17.20 -6.32 -3.81
N THR A 474 16.85 -5.06 -4.05
CA THR A 474 17.43 -4.26 -5.13
C THR A 474 18.85 -3.79 -4.79
N LYS A 475 19.75 -3.79 -5.79
CA LYS A 475 21.12 -3.26 -5.65
C LYS A 475 21.14 -1.82 -5.14
N THR A 476 20.16 -1.01 -5.54
CA THR A 476 19.98 0.37 -5.07
C THR A 476 19.67 0.44 -3.57
N ALA A 477 18.70 -0.32 -3.08
CA ALA A 477 18.39 -0.36 -1.64
C ALA A 477 19.58 -0.90 -0.83
N GLN A 478 20.27 -1.92 -1.34
CA GLN A 478 21.48 -2.48 -0.72
C GLN A 478 22.63 -1.48 -0.65
N ALA A 479 22.84 -0.65 -1.68
CA ALA A 479 23.88 0.39 -1.66
C ALA A 479 23.51 1.55 -0.72
N ILE A 480 22.25 2.00 -0.71
CA ILE A 480 21.75 3.01 0.22
C ILE A 480 21.95 2.56 1.67
N LYS A 481 21.65 1.30 1.99
CA LYS A 481 21.84 0.70 3.32
C LYS A 481 23.30 0.48 3.75
N LYS A 482 24.28 0.75 2.88
CA LYS A 482 25.70 0.82 3.24
C LYS A 482 26.17 2.24 3.58
N LEU A 483 25.38 3.27 3.34
CA LEU A 483 25.79 4.64 3.65
C LEU A 483 25.87 4.84 5.17
N GLN A 484 27.02 5.35 5.62
CA GLN A 484 27.29 5.57 7.04
C GLN A 484 27.14 7.05 7.40
N SER A 485 26.35 7.33 8.44
CA SER A 485 26.05 8.69 8.92
C SER A 485 25.39 8.63 10.30
N ARG A 486 25.53 9.69 11.11
CA ARG A 486 24.84 9.79 12.41
C ARG A 486 23.35 10.03 12.18
N TYR A 487 23.01 11.08 11.46
CA TYR A 487 21.63 11.49 11.20
C TYR A 487 21.10 10.89 9.90
N ALA A 488 19.83 10.49 9.88
CA ALA A 488 19.17 9.95 8.69
C ALA A 488 17.70 10.37 8.61
N PHE A 489 17.38 11.28 7.69
CA PHE A 489 16.03 11.80 7.49
C PHE A 489 15.40 11.12 6.28
N VAL A 490 14.37 10.31 6.49
CA VAL A 490 13.71 9.55 5.42
C VAL A 490 12.36 10.18 5.13
N LEU A 491 12.15 10.63 3.90
CA LEU A 491 10.97 11.39 3.47
C LEU A 491 10.16 10.58 2.45
N THR A 492 8.85 10.42 2.69
CA THR A 492 7.93 9.80 1.72
C THR A 492 6.49 10.26 1.98
N GLY A 493 5.64 10.25 0.97
CA GLY A 493 4.18 10.40 1.16
C GLY A 493 3.46 9.08 1.43
N THR A 494 4.09 7.95 1.10
CA THR A 494 3.47 6.62 1.04
C THR A 494 4.48 5.55 1.48
N PRO A 495 4.74 5.39 2.80
CA PRO A 495 5.72 4.44 3.32
C PRO A 495 5.27 2.98 3.16
N ILE A 496 3.96 2.75 2.95
CA ILE A 496 3.38 1.50 2.48
C ILE A 496 2.69 1.81 1.15
N GLU A 497 2.93 1.00 0.12
CA GLU A 497 2.14 1.04 -1.13
C GLU A 497 1.38 -0.26 -1.39
N ASN A 498 1.96 -1.41 -1.02
CA ASN A 498 1.40 -2.73 -1.36
C ASN A 498 1.48 -3.74 -0.21
N ARG A 499 2.56 -3.69 0.58
CA ARG A 499 2.88 -4.70 1.61
C ARG A 499 3.62 -4.07 2.78
N ILE A 500 3.51 -4.62 3.99
CA ILE A 500 4.31 -4.18 5.15
C ILE A 500 5.82 -4.39 4.95
N ASP A 501 6.25 -5.23 4.00
CA ASP A 501 7.65 -5.31 3.52
C ASP A 501 8.19 -3.94 3.07
N ASP A 502 7.34 -3.08 2.49
CA ASP A 502 7.70 -1.74 2.01
C ASP A 502 8.22 -0.90 3.21
N LEU A 503 7.45 -0.92 4.31
CA LEU A 503 7.78 -0.25 5.57
C LEU A 503 8.97 -0.92 6.27
N TYR A 504 9.04 -2.26 6.30
CA TYR A 504 10.21 -2.97 6.86
C TYR A 504 11.50 -2.52 6.17
N SER A 505 11.53 -2.42 4.84
CA SER A 505 12.75 -2.01 4.14
C SER A 505 13.13 -0.56 4.45
N ILE A 506 12.16 0.33 4.62
CA ILE A 506 12.39 1.73 5.03
C ILE A 506 12.92 1.81 6.46
N VAL A 507 12.23 1.21 7.44
CA VAL A 507 12.60 1.25 8.85
C VAL A 507 13.94 0.56 9.09
N ASN A 508 14.25 -0.52 8.38
CA ASN A 508 15.55 -1.21 8.44
C ASN A 508 16.74 -0.36 7.91
N PHE A 509 16.52 0.76 7.20
CA PHE A 509 17.57 1.76 6.94
C PHE A 509 17.74 2.76 8.12
N ILE A 510 16.66 3.05 8.84
CA ILE A 510 16.63 3.96 9.98
C ILE A 510 17.26 3.26 11.20
N ASP A 511 16.71 2.12 11.57
CA ASP A 511 17.14 1.27 12.69
C ASP A 511 16.94 -0.22 12.31
N PRO A 512 18.02 -0.96 12.00
CA PRO A 512 17.94 -2.39 11.71
C PRO A 512 17.43 -3.24 12.88
N ALA A 513 17.66 -2.83 14.12
CA ALA A 513 17.31 -3.59 15.32
C ALA A 513 15.82 -3.43 15.67
N ARG A 514 15.21 -2.26 15.40
CA ARG A 514 13.80 -1.96 15.74
C ARG A 514 12.81 -3.04 15.31
N LEU A 515 12.97 -3.57 14.09
CA LEU A 515 12.12 -4.62 13.52
C LEU A 515 12.76 -6.01 13.51
N GLY A 516 14.04 -6.13 13.91
CA GLY A 516 14.78 -7.39 13.85
C GLY A 516 15.01 -7.90 12.42
N PRO A 517 15.27 -9.21 12.24
CA PRO A 517 15.54 -9.80 10.94
C PRO A 517 14.23 -10.08 10.18
N LEU A 518 14.28 -9.99 8.85
CA LEU A 518 13.13 -10.24 7.98
C LEU A 518 12.42 -11.59 8.25
N PHE A 519 13.16 -12.64 8.63
CA PHE A 519 12.53 -13.94 8.92
C PHE A 519 11.72 -13.95 10.23
N ARG A 520 12.11 -13.19 11.27
CA ARG A 520 11.30 -13.05 12.49
C ARG A 520 10.15 -12.06 12.26
N PHE A 521 10.42 -10.93 11.60
CA PHE A 521 9.39 -9.99 11.15
C PHE A 521 8.28 -10.72 10.36
N ASN A 522 8.64 -11.60 9.42
CA ASN A 522 7.67 -12.36 8.66
C ASN A 522 6.81 -13.27 9.55
N ARG A 523 7.39 -14.02 10.50
CA ARG A 523 6.59 -14.85 11.43
C ARG A 523 5.76 -14.03 12.41
N GLU A 524 6.21 -12.83 12.77
CA GLU A 524 5.52 -11.95 13.71
C GLU A 524 4.28 -11.30 13.08
N TYR A 525 4.34 -10.90 11.82
CA TYR A 525 3.29 -10.10 11.16
C TYR A 525 2.55 -10.78 9.99
N TYR A 526 2.96 -11.99 9.57
CA TYR A 526 2.23 -12.81 8.60
C TYR A 526 1.75 -14.14 9.18
N GLN A 527 0.56 -14.53 8.72
CA GLN A 527 0.12 -15.93 8.71
C GLN A 527 0.45 -16.55 7.34
N PHE A 528 0.77 -17.84 7.32
CA PHE A 528 1.27 -18.54 6.14
C PHE A 528 0.31 -19.65 5.67
N ASP A 529 0.25 -19.86 4.35
CA ASP A 529 -0.39 -21.04 3.75
C ASP A 529 0.39 -22.34 4.02
N GLU A 530 -0.17 -23.49 3.62
CA GLU A 530 0.47 -24.82 3.69
C GLU A 530 1.83 -24.91 2.96
N ARG A 531 2.20 -23.88 2.17
CA ARG A 531 3.42 -23.79 1.36
C ARG A 531 4.37 -22.71 1.89
N GLY A 532 4.11 -22.19 3.09
CA GLY A 532 4.95 -21.20 3.77
C GLY A 532 4.87 -19.79 3.18
N ARG A 533 3.78 -19.44 2.48
CA ARG A 533 3.62 -18.15 1.80
C ARG A 533 2.66 -17.24 2.57
N PRO A 534 2.92 -15.92 2.66
CA PRO A 534 2.00 -14.99 3.31
C PRO A 534 0.60 -15.00 2.71
N ASP A 535 -0.42 -15.17 3.56
CA ASP A 535 -1.83 -15.16 3.15
C ASP A 535 -2.73 -14.23 3.98
N GLU A 536 -2.47 -14.06 5.29
CA GLU A 536 -3.13 -13.02 6.11
C GLU A 536 -2.11 -12.24 6.97
N TYR A 537 -2.50 -11.04 7.42
CA TYR A 537 -1.70 -10.20 8.33
C TYR A 537 -2.07 -10.50 9.79
N GLN A 538 -1.15 -10.24 10.71
CA GLN A 538 -1.41 -10.29 12.15
C GLN A 538 -0.56 -9.26 12.91
N ASN A 539 -0.91 -8.99 14.17
CA ASN A 539 -0.15 -8.12 15.10
C ASN A 539 0.14 -6.70 14.57
N LEU A 540 -0.71 -6.14 13.71
CA LEU A 540 -0.45 -4.85 13.05
C LEU A 540 -0.34 -3.67 14.04
N ASP A 541 -1.05 -3.71 15.17
CA ASP A 541 -0.90 -2.70 16.25
C ASP A 541 0.53 -2.67 16.81
N ARG A 542 1.13 -3.84 17.06
CA ARG A 542 2.51 -3.94 17.54
C ARG A 542 3.51 -3.43 16.51
N LEU A 543 3.20 -3.54 15.22
CA LEU A 543 4.00 -2.94 14.16
C LEU A 543 3.91 -1.40 14.22
N HIS A 544 2.72 -0.85 14.41
CA HIS A 544 2.54 0.59 14.61
C HIS A 544 3.30 1.08 15.85
N GLU A 545 3.09 0.47 17.02
CA GLU A 545 3.77 0.84 18.27
C GLU A 545 5.29 0.85 18.16
N ARG A 546 5.89 -0.11 17.44
CA ARG A 546 7.34 -0.16 17.23
C ARG A 546 7.86 0.91 16.26
N VAL A 547 7.04 1.36 15.31
CA VAL A 547 7.44 2.36 14.29
C VAL A 547 7.13 3.80 14.73
N LYS A 548 6.05 4.02 15.49
CA LYS A 548 5.56 5.32 15.97
C LYS A 548 6.65 6.23 16.57
N PRO A 549 7.57 5.77 17.44
CA PRO A 549 8.61 6.64 18.01
C PRO A 549 9.64 7.16 16.99
N LEU A 550 9.72 6.58 15.80
CA LEU A 550 10.61 7.00 14.72
C LEU A 550 9.88 7.81 13.65
N MET A 551 8.54 7.80 13.62
CA MET A 551 7.72 8.29 12.52
C MET A 551 6.82 9.46 12.90
N VAL A 552 6.86 10.54 12.11
CA VAL A 552 5.82 11.57 12.09
C VAL A 552 5.02 11.43 10.79
N ARG A 553 3.69 11.35 10.93
CA ARG A 553 2.72 11.26 9.83
C ARG A 553 1.51 12.10 10.18
N ARG A 554 1.06 12.89 9.21
CA ARG A 554 -0.10 13.81 9.26
C ARG A 554 -0.73 13.89 7.87
N ARG A 555 -2.06 13.92 7.81
CA ARG A 555 -2.88 14.14 6.61
C ARG A 555 -3.09 15.64 6.40
N LYS A 556 -3.53 16.05 5.21
CA LYS A 556 -3.97 17.43 4.93
C LYS A 556 -5.12 17.85 5.84
N ALA A 557 -6.10 16.97 6.01
CA ALA A 557 -7.26 17.20 6.88
C ALA A 557 -6.87 17.52 8.34
N ASP A 558 -5.76 16.94 8.83
CA ASP A 558 -5.31 17.10 10.21
C ASP A 558 -4.62 18.46 10.48
N VAL A 559 -4.15 19.17 9.44
CA VAL A 559 -3.26 20.34 9.58
C VAL A 559 -3.55 21.53 8.66
N GLU A 560 -4.49 21.41 7.72
CA GLU A 560 -4.61 22.37 6.60
C GLU A 560 -6.06 22.73 6.27
N THR A 561 -6.70 23.47 7.18
CA THR A 561 -8.03 24.12 7.01
C THR A 561 -8.05 25.24 5.95
N GLU A 562 -6.97 25.44 5.20
CA GLU A 562 -6.75 26.54 4.25
C GLU A 562 -6.52 26.07 2.80
N LEU A 563 -6.69 24.77 2.50
CA LEU A 563 -6.65 24.30 1.12
C LEU A 563 -7.95 24.69 0.39
N PRO A 564 -7.87 25.25 -0.83
CA PRO A 564 -9.06 25.43 -1.66
C PRO A 564 -9.59 24.08 -2.14
N ASP A 565 -10.88 24.03 -2.44
CA ASP A 565 -11.60 22.81 -2.77
C ASP A 565 -10.99 22.02 -3.93
N ARG A 566 -11.14 20.70 -3.86
CA ARG A 566 -10.77 19.75 -4.92
C ARG A 566 -12.03 19.09 -5.46
N THR A 567 -12.21 19.12 -6.78
CA THR A 567 -13.34 18.47 -7.45
C THR A 567 -12.84 17.41 -8.42
N ASP A 568 -13.04 16.15 -8.09
CA ASP A 568 -12.66 15.02 -8.94
C ASP A 568 -13.82 14.64 -9.88
N ARG A 569 -13.65 14.87 -11.19
CA ARG A 569 -14.58 14.49 -12.26
C ARG A 569 -14.00 13.32 -13.04
N THR A 570 -14.68 12.17 -13.03
CA THR A 570 -14.36 11.05 -13.94
C THR A 570 -15.24 11.17 -15.18
N LEU A 571 -14.63 11.16 -16.36
CA LEU A 571 -15.34 11.17 -17.64
C LEU A 571 -15.16 9.82 -18.33
N PHE A 572 -16.28 9.18 -18.63
CA PHE A 572 -16.32 7.91 -19.34
C PHE A 572 -16.40 8.18 -20.85
N VAL A 573 -15.44 7.62 -21.59
CA VAL A 573 -15.27 7.91 -23.02
C VAL A 573 -15.54 6.65 -23.84
N PRO A 574 -16.52 6.64 -24.76
CA PRO A 574 -16.77 5.47 -25.60
C PRO A 574 -15.61 5.23 -26.58
N MET A 575 -15.13 3.99 -26.66
CA MET A 575 -14.12 3.62 -27.66
C MET A 575 -14.68 3.66 -29.08
N SER A 576 -13.84 4.05 -30.04
CA SER A 576 -14.15 3.92 -31.47
C SER A 576 -14.26 2.45 -31.91
N PRO A 577 -14.96 2.13 -33.01
CA PRO A 577 -15.01 0.76 -33.55
C PRO A 577 -13.63 0.14 -33.81
N ILE A 578 -12.68 0.94 -34.32
CA ILE A 578 -11.30 0.50 -34.57
C ILE A 578 -10.58 0.20 -33.25
N GLN A 579 -10.73 1.02 -32.21
CA GLN A 579 -10.19 0.69 -30.89
C GLN A 579 -10.81 -0.58 -30.29
N MET A 580 -12.13 -0.76 -30.43
CA MET A 580 -12.78 -1.98 -29.97
C MET A 580 -12.21 -3.23 -30.64
N GLU A 581 -11.88 -3.17 -31.94
CA GLU A 581 -11.23 -4.28 -32.64
C GLU A 581 -9.81 -4.55 -32.11
N PHE A 582 -8.93 -3.54 -32.09
CA PHE A 582 -7.57 -3.68 -31.57
C PHE A 582 -7.56 -4.17 -30.11
N TYR A 583 -8.44 -3.63 -29.27
CA TYR A 583 -8.60 -4.04 -27.87
C TYR A 583 -9.05 -5.50 -27.77
N ALA A 584 -10.05 -5.92 -28.56
CA ALA A 584 -10.54 -7.29 -28.56
C ALA A 584 -9.51 -8.32 -29.08
N GLN A 585 -8.57 -7.92 -29.95
CA GLN A 585 -7.46 -8.79 -30.37
C GLN A 585 -6.55 -9.12 -29.17
N HIS A 586 -6.17 -8.13 -28.36
CA HIS A 586 -5.36 -8.35 -27.15
C HIS A 586 -6.16 -9.02 -26.02
N GLU A 587 -7.43 -8.66 -25.81
CA GLU A 587 -8.33 -9.28 -24.82
C GLU A 587 -8.41 -10.80 -25.01
N ARG A 588 -8.44 -11.29 -26.26
CA ARG A 588 -8.41 -12.73 -26.59
C ARG A 588 -7.10 -13.40 -26.14
N GLN A 589 -5.95 -12.75 -26.31
CA GLN A 589 -4.64 -13.29 -25.88
C GLN A 589 -4.56 -13.38 -24.36
N VAL A 590 -4.97 -12.32 -23.65
CA VAL A 590 -5.03 -12.31 -22.18
C VAL A 590 -6.01 -13.38 -21.67
N SER A 591 -7.16 -13.54 -22.31
CA SER A 591 -8.16 -14.58 -21.98
C SER A 591 -7.60 -15.99 -22.16
N MET A 592 -6.83 -16.24 -23.23
CA MET A 592 -6.16 -17.52 -23.46
C MET A 592 -5.12 -17.80 -22.36
N LEU A 593 -4.32 -16.79 -21.99
CA LEU A 593 -3.31 -16.91 -20.95
C LEU A 593 -3.94 -17.13 -19.55
N LEU A 594 -5.06 -16.47 -19.22
CA LEU A 594 -5.83 -16.75 -17.99
C LEU A 594 -6.35 -18.18 -17.96
N ASN A 595 -6.92 -18.67 -19.05
CA ASN A 595 -7.41 -20.06 -19.11
C ASN A 595 -6.29 -21.11 -18.99
N ILE A 596 -5.04 -20.76 -19.31
CA ILE A 596 -3.86 -21.59 -18.99
C ILE A 596 -3.49 -21.46 -17.50
N ALA A 597 -3.49 -20.23 -16.96
CA ALA A 597 -3.18 -19.95 -15.54
C ALA A 597 -4.10 -20.70 -14.57
N LYS A 598 -5.40 -20.80 -14.89
CA LYS A 598 -6.40 -21.62 -14.16
C LYS A 598 -6.02 -23.10 -14.03
N ARG A 599 -5.33 -23.66 -15.03
CA ARG A 599 -4.96 -25.09 -15.09
C ARG A 599 -3.57 -25.38 -14.53
N ARG A 600 -2.65 -24.42 -14.60
CA ARG A 600 -1.28 -24.52 -14.05
C ARG A 600 -0.64 -23.13 -13.92
N PRO A 601 0.37 -22.97 -13.04
CA PRO A 601 1.22 -21.79 -13.06
C PRO A 601 1.76 -21.48 -14.48
N LEU A 602 1.76 -20.20 -14.84
CA LEU A 602 2.35 -19.72 -16.09
C LEU A 602 3.87 -19.89 -16.08
N ARG A 603 4.46 -20.22 -17.24
CA ARG A 603 5.90 -20.10 -17.45
C ARG A 603 6.28 -18.63 -17.50
N LYS A 604 7.55 -18.29 -17.22
CA LYS A 604 8.03 -16.90 -17.28
C LYS A 604 7.68 -16.21 -18.61
N GLU A 605 7.94 -16.87 -19.73
CA GLU A 605 7.60 -16.38 -21.09
C GLU A 605 6.12 -16.02 -21.24
N GLN A 606 5.23 -16.79 -20.62
CA GLN A 606 3.78 -16.57 -20.67
C GLN A 606 3.33 -15.43 -19.73
N LEU A 607 4.05 -15.21 -18.63
CA LEU A 607 3.85 -14.06 -17.74
C LEU A 607 4.37 -12.76 -18.40
N ASP A 608 5.55 -12.82 -19.02
CA ASP A 608 6.16 -11.74 -19.80
C ASP A 608 5.29 -11.41 -21.04
N GLN A 609 4.58 -12.38 -21.62
CA GLN A 609 3.53 -12.16 -22.63
C GLN A 609 2.29 -11.49 -22.01
N LEU A 610 1.74 -12.03 -20.91
CA LEU A 610 0.55 -11.50 -20.25
C LEU A 610 0.70 -10.01 -19.90
N GLN A 611 1.85 -9.62 -19.32
CA GLN A 611 2.15 -8.23 -19.00
C GLN A 611 2.22 -7.33 -20.24
N ARG A 612 2.69 -7.85 -21.38
CA ARG A 612 2.75 -7.14 -22.66
C ARG A 612 1.36 -6.91 -23.24
N GLU A 613 0.53 -7.94 -23.33
CA GLU A 613 -0.84 -7.82 -23.88
C GLU A 613 -1.67 -6.84 -23.04
N LEU A 614 -1.55 -6.87 -21.70
CA LEU A 614 -2.19 -5.91 -20.80
C LEU A 614 -1.69 -4.47 -21.00
N ALA A 615 -0.40 -4.28 -21.27
CA ALA A 615 0.13 -2.97 -21.63
C ALA A 615 -0.43 -2.49 -22.98
N MET A 616 -0.54 -3.37 -23.98
CA MET A 616 -1.14 -3.03 -25.28
C MET A 616 -2.62 -2.65 -25.14
N MET A 617 -3.39 -3.39 -24.31
CA MET A 617 -4.79 -3.04 -24.02
C MET A 617 -4.92 -1.61 -23.48
N ARG A 618 -4.07 -1.19 -22.53
CA ARG A 618 -4.05 0.20 -22.02
C ARG A 618 -3.66 1.22 -23.09
N MET A 619 -2.68 0.89 -23.94
CA MET A 619 -2.28 1.77 -25.05
C MET A 619 -3.45 2.02 -26.01
N VAL A 620 -4.24 0.98 -26.34
CA VAL A 620 -5.43 1.12 -27.20
C VAL A 620 -6.56 1.92 -26.54
N CYS A 621 -6.69 1.85 -25.21
CA CYS A 621 -7.69 2.64 -24.47
C CYS A 621 -7.52 4.14 -24.72
N ASP A 622 -6.29 4.63 -24.81
CA ASP A 622 -5.98 6.00 -25.26
C ASP A 622 -6.16 6.11 -26.77
N THR A 623 -5.34 5.42 -27.56
CA THR A 623 -5.40 5.46 -29.03
C THR A 623 -4.60 4.31 -29.68
N PRO A 624 -5.08 3.70 -30.78
CA PRO A 624 -4.30 2.72 -31.52
C PRO A 624 -2.98 3.30 -32.05
N TYR A 625 -2.92 4.63 -32.23
CA TYR A 625 -1.72 5.38 -32.64
C TYR A 625 -0.47 5.04 -31.82
N ILE A 626 -0.65 4.70 -30.53
CA ILE A 626 0.46 4.29 -29.65
C ILE A 626 1.14 3.01 -30.15
N LEU A 627 0.36 2.05 -30.64
CA LEU A 627 0.85 0.81 -31.24
C LEU A 627 1.22 1.02 -32.72
N ASP A 628 0.23 1.42 -33.52
CA ASP A 628 0.32 1.54 -34.97
C ASP A 628 0.13 3.00 -35.42
N THR A 629 1.15 3.57 -36.06
CA THR A 629 1.15 4.97 -36.47
C THR A 629 0.14 5.32 -37.57
N GLU A 630 -0.43 4.34 -38.28
CA GLU A 630 -1.43 4.60 -39.32
C GLU A 630 -2.81 4.92 -38.71
N HIS A 631 -3.15 4.35 -37.55
CA HIS A 631 -4.47 4.48 -36.93
C HIS A 631 -4.56 5.62 -35.90
N ARG A 632 -4.59 6.87 -36.39
CA ARG A 632 -4.62 8.11 -35.57
C ARG A 632 -5.95 8.41 -34.83
N VAL A 633 -6.84 7.42 -34.64
CA VAL A 633 -8.16 7.63 -34.02
C VAL A 633 -8.03 7.74 -32.50
N CYS A 634 -8.61 8.79 -31.90
CA CYS A 634 -8.61 8.98 -30.45
C CYS A 634 -9.88 9.72 -29.97
N PRO A 635 -10.86 9.04 -29.37
CA PRO A 635 -12.02 9.67 -28.72
C PRO A 635 -11.62 10.47 -27.48
N LYS A 636 -10.68 9.97 -26.65
CA LYS A 636 -10.15 10.73 -25.49
C LYS A 636 -9.58 12.09 -25.91
N LEU A 637 -9.02 12.22 -27.11
CA LEU A 637 -8.55 13.51 -27.62
C LEU A 637 -9.71 14.49 -27.78
N LYS A 638 -10.85 14.09 -28.37
CA LYS A 638 -12.02 14.97 -28.54
C LYS A 638 -12.57 15.52 -27.22
N GLU A 639 -12.57 14.70 -26.18
CA GLU A 639 -12.93 15.14 -24.83
C GLU A 639 -11.90 16.14 -24.29
N ILE A 640 -10.59 15.94 -24.53
CA ILE A 640 -9.53 16.91 -24.19
C ILE A 640 -9.69 18.21 -24.99
N GLU A 641 -10.03 18.14 -26.28
CA GLU A 641 -10.29 19.30 -27.14
C GLU A 641 -11.44 20.14 -26.55
N SER A 642 -12.58 19.49 -26.27
CA SER A 642 -13.77 20.13 -25.68
C SER A 642 -13.49 20.70 -24.28
N LEU A 643 -12.76 19.97 -23.43
CA LEU A 643 -12.34 20.45 -22.11
C LEU A 643 -11.36 21.61 -22.18
N LEU A 644 -10.44 21.63 -23.15
CA LEU A 644 -9.52 22.76 -23.33
C LEU A 644 -10.26 23.99 -23.86
N GLU A 645 -11.26 23.82 -24.72
CA GLU A 645 -12.12 24.91 -25.19
C GLU A 645 -12.99 25.49 -24.04
N GLU A 646 -13.56 24.65 -23.16
CA GLU A 646 -14.26 25.07 -21.93
C GLU A 646 -13.31 25.79 -20.95
N VAL A 647 -12.20 25.14 -20.59
CA VAL A 647 -11.33 25.54 -19.48
C VAL A 647 -10.39 26.70 -19.83
N LEU A 648 -10.01 26.85 -21.11
CA LEU A 648 -9.14 27.95 -21.54
C LEU A 648 -9.92 29.24 -21.89
N ALA A 649 -11.26 29.24 -21.81
CA ALA A 649 -12.08 30.43 -22.03
C ALA A 649 -11.80 31.56 -21.00
N ASP A 650 -11.56 31.22 -19.73
CA ASP A 650 -10.95 32.12 -18.75
C ASP A 650 -9.46 32.28 -19.10
N SER A 651 -8.98 33.50 -19.36
CA SER A 651 -7.60 33.77 -19.77
C SER A 651 -6.54 33.34 -18.77
N ASP A 652 -6.88 33.33 -17.48
CA ASP A 652 -5.92 33.16 -16.39
C ASP A 652 -5.76 31.69 -15.98
N VAL A 653 -6.59 30.80 -16.49
CA VAL A 653 -6.51 29.37 -16.15
C VAL A 653 -5.35 28.71 -16.90
N LYS A 654 -4.62 27.85 -16.18
CA LYS A 654 -3.59 26.96 -16.75
C LYS A 654 -3.91 25.50 -16.41
N VAL A 655 -3.56 24.62 -17.34
CA VAL A 655 -3.94 23.20 -17.34
C VAL A 655 -2.69 22.32 -17.37
N VAL A 656 -2.66 21.29 -16.51
CA VAL A 656 -1.62 20.25 -16.54
C VAL A 656 -2.22 18.97 -17.08
N ILE A 657 -1.61 18.37 -18.11
CA ILE A 657 -2.08 17.13 -18.73
C ILE A 657 -1.04 16.03 -18.55
N PHE A 658 -1.45 14.90 -17.97
CA PHE A 658 -0.61 13.75 -17.70
C PHE A 658 -0.99 12.52 -18.53
N SER A 659 0.02 11.87 -19.11
CA SER A 659 -0.12 10.52 -19.72
C SER A 659 1.15 9.68 -19.55
N GLU A 660 1.03 8.38 -19.31
CA GLU A 660 2.13 7.41 -19.41
C GLU A 660 2.74 7.37 -20.84
N TRP A 661 1.96 7.71 -21.88
CA TRP A 661 2.33 7.50 -23.29
C TRP A 661 2.73 8.79 -24.02
N VAL A 662 4.03 8.90 -24.37
CA VAL A 662 4.57 10.07 -25.12
C VAL A 662 3.85 10.31 -26.45
N LYS A 663 3.39 9.25 -27.14
CA LYS A 663 2.62 9.37 -28.39
C LYS A 663 1.23 9.98 -28.20
N MET A 664 0.57 9.80 -27.03
CA MET A 664 -0.70 10.45 -26.72
C MET A 664 -0.48 11.96 -26.51
N LEU A 665 0.56 12.33 -25.75
CA LEU A 665 0.97 13.72 -25.60
C LEU A 665 1.33 14.38 -26.95
N SER A 666 1.88 13.64 -27.92
CA SER A 666 2.12 14.17 -29.27
C SER A 666 0.84 14.55 -30.01
N LEU A 667 -0.26 13.80 -29.86
CA LEU A 667 -1.55 14.16 -30.48
C LEU A 667 -2.12 15.45 -29.87
N ILE A 668 -2.10 15.54 -28.53
CA ILE A 668 -2.55 16.74 -27.80
C ILE A 668 -1.69 17.95 -28.16
N ARG A 669 -0.38 17.75 -28.35
CA ARG A 669 0.54 18.77 -28.85
C ARG A 669 0.18 19.22 -30.27
N GLU A 670 -0.11 18.31 -31.19
CA GLU A 670 -0.52 18.65 -32.57
C GLU A 670 -1.81 19.50 -32.59
N TYR A 671 -2.79 19.20 -31.72
CA TYR A 671 -3.97 20.06 -31.52
C TYR A 671 -3.60 21.44 -30.93
N CYS A 672 -2.76 21.50 -29.89
CA CYS A 672 -2.31 22.77 -29.31
C CYS A 672 -1.55 23.64 -30.34
N GLU A 673 -0.71 23.04 -31.19
CA GLU A 673 -0.03 23.72 -32.30
C GLU A 673 -1.01 24.20 -33.38
N GLY A 674 -2.08 23.44 -33.66
CA GLY A 674 -3.12 23.81 -34.61
C GLY A 674 -4.06 24.93 -34.15
N GLN A 675 -4.31 25.05 -32.84
CA GLN A 675 -5.15 26.09 -32.23
C GLN A 675 -4.36 27.29 -31.68
N GLU A 676 -3.07 27.39 -31.99
CA GLU A 676 -2.13 28.41 -31.47
C GLU A 676 -2.03 28.47 -29.92
N ILE A 677 -2.48 27.43 -29.21
CA ILE A 677 -2.46 27.33 -27.75
C ILE A 677 -1.01 27.16 -27.27
N GLY A 678 -0.49 28.15 -26.53
CA GLY A 678 0.86 28.07 -26.00
C GLY A 678 1.02 26.97 -24.93
N PHE A 679 1.88 25.99 -25.24
CA PHE A 679 2.14 24.84 -24.38
C PHE A 679 3.62 24.70 -23.99
N VAL A 680 3.87 23.85 -22.99
CA VAL A 680 5.18 23.41 -22.50
C VAL A 680 5.26 21.89 -22.53
N TRP A 681 6.41 21.34 -22.94
CA TRP A 681 6.62 19.90 -23.15
C TRP A 681 7.63 19.33 -22.15
N HIS A 682 7.16 18.59 -21.16
CA HIS A 682 8.00 18.01 -20.10
C HIS A 682 7.94 16.49 -20.08
N THR A 683 8.74 15.84 -20.92
CA THR A 683 8.82 14.37 -21.00
C THR A 683 10.25 13.86 -20.79
N GLY A 684 10.41 12.54 -20.64
CA GLY A 684 11.68 11.90 -20.31
C GLY A 684 12.83 12.18 -21.29
N SER A 685 12.54 12.53 -22.54
CA SER A 685 13.52 12.86 -23.57
C SER A 685 14.12 14.28 -23.43
N VAL A 686 13.51 15.17 -22.66
CA VAL A 686 14.01 16.54 -22.46
C VAL A 686 15.32 16.49 -21.66
N PRO A 687 16.44 17.06 -22.18
CA PRO A 687 17.72 17.07 -21.46
C PRO A 687 17.63 17.84 -20.15
N GLN A 688 18.27 17.33 -19.09
CA GLN A 688 18.12 17.85 -17.71
C GLN A 688 18.34 19.37 -17.58
N LYS A 689 19.29 19.95 -18.34
CA LYS A 689 19.50 21.40 -18.37
C LYS A 689 18.25 22.18 -18.80
N LYS A 690 17.60 21.77 -19.91
CA LYS A 690 16.43 22.45 -20.48
C LYS A 690 15.17 22.30 -19.65
N ARG A 691 15.05 21.24 -18.84
CA ARG A 691 13.86 21.01 -18.00
C ARG A 691 13.55 22.18 -17.07
N ARG A 692 14.58 22.90 -16.62
CA ARG A 692 14.46 24.08 -15.77
C ARG A 692 13.80 25.24 -16.52
N ASP A 693 14.23 25.47 -17.74
CA ASP A 693 13.75 26.54 -18.62
C ASP A 693 12.26 26.32 -18.97
N GLU A 694 11.88 25.08 -19.31
CA GLU A 694 10.49 24.69 -19.59
C GLU A 694 9.55 24.93 -18.38
N ILE A 695 9.97 24.54 -17.16
CA ILE A 695 9.19 24.79 -15.94
C ILE A 695 9.07 26.29 -15.66
N ASN A 696 10.17 27.03 -15.77
CA ASN A 696 10.18 28.47 -15.54
C ASN A 696 9.32 29.22 -16.57
N ARG A 697 9.27 28.73 -17.82
CA ARG A 697 8.31 29.21 -18.82
C ARG A 697 6.88 28.96 -18.37
N PHE A 698 6.50 27.74 -17.99
CA PHE A 698 5.13 27.47 -17.54
C PHE A 698 4.71 28.31 -16.32
N LYS A 699 5.63 28.57 -15.38
CA LYS A 699 5.39 29.46 -14.23
C LYS A 699 5.18 30.92 -14.67
N ASN A 700 6.08 31.46 -15.49
CA ASN A 700 6.25 32.91 -15.67
C ASN A 700 5.66 33.49 -16.98
N ASP A 701 5.47 32.67 -18.02
CA ASP A 701 4.93 33.08 -19.33
C ASP A 701 3.39 32.95 -19.30
N PRO A 702 2.59 34.04 -19.41
CA PRO A 702 1.14 33.94 -19.43
C PRO A 702 0.61 33.15 -20.63
N GLN A 703 1.33 33.15 -21.76
CA GLN A 703 0.95 32.42 -22.97
C GLN A 703 1.21 30.91 -22.84
N ALA A 704 2.09 30.49 -21.93
CA ALA A 704 2.32 29.07 -21.62
C ALA A 704 1.20 28.54 -20.71
N ARG A 705 0.05 28.18 -21.30
CA ARG A 705 -1.18 27.80 -20.61
C ARG A 705 -1.36 26.30 -20.39
N VAL A 706 -0.78 25.45 -21.24
CA VAL A 706 -0.87 23.98 -21.13
C VAL A 706 0.49 23.35 -20.81
N PHE A 707 0.55 22.46 -19.82
CA PHE A 707 1.75 21.69 -19.47
C PHE A 707 1.55 20.20 -19.80
N LEU A 708 2.22 19.71 -20.84
CA LEU A 708 2.15 18.32 -21.29
C LEU A 708 3.27 17.50 -20.64
N SER A 709 2.92 16.48 -19.83
CA SER A 709 3.93 15.70 -19.11
C SER A 709 3.60 14.21 -18.99
N THR A 710 4.66 13.41 -18.83
CA THR A 710 4.49 12.00 -18.42
C THR A 710 4.68 11.83 -16.91
N ASP A 711 4.58 10.58 -16.43
CA ASP A 711 5.04 10.15 -15.10
C ASP A 711 6.42 10.72 -14.69
N SER A 712 7.27 11.11 -15.65
CA SER A 712 8.55 11.79 -15.38
C SER A 712 8.43 13.19 -14.77
N GLY A 713 7.30 13.88 -14.92
CA GLY A 713 6.95 15.14 -14.22
C GLY A 713 5.96 14.96 -13.07
N GLY A 714 5.28 13.81 -12.97
CA GLY A 714 4.42 13.46 -11.82
C GLY A 714 5.17 13.31 -10.48
N VAL A 715 6.50 13.28 -10.51
CA VAL A 715 7.34 13.20 -9.30
C VAL A 715 8.11 14.51 -9.08
N GLY A 716 7.64 15.26 -8.08
CA GLY A 716 8.25 16.41 -7.41
C GLY A 716 8.53 17.67 -8.22
N LEU A 717 7.76 17.92 -9.28
CA LEU A 717 7.61 19.29 -9.80
C LEU A 717 6.67 20.12 -8.91
N ASN A 718 6.85 21.44 -8.92
CA ASN A 718 5.84 22.39 -8.43
C ASN A 718 5.12 23.04 -9.62
N LEU A 719 3.81 22.81 -9.74
CA LEU A 719 2.94 23.25 -10.82
C LEU A 719 1.69 24.01 -10.30
N GLN A 720 1.79 24.63 -9.13
CA GLN A 720 0.68 25.36 -8.48
C GLN A 720 0.13 26.56 -9.27
N ASN A 721 0.79 26.96 -10.35
CA ASN A 721 0.29 27.96 -11.31
C ASN A 721 -0.89 27.45 -12.18
N ALA A 722 -1.23 26.16 -12.10
CA ALA A 722 -2.42 25.57 -12.72
C ALA A 722 -3.58 25.46 -11.72
N SER A 723 -4.80 25.33 -12.25
CA SER A 723 -6.02 25.02 -11.49
C SER A 723 -6.79 23.81 -12.04
N VAL A 724 -6.37 23.25 -13.18
CA VAL A 724 -6.97 22.03 -13.75
C VAL A 724 -5.91 20.97 -14.04
N VAL A 725 -6.19 19.72 -13.66
CA VAL A 725 -5.36 18.55 -13.92
C VAL A 725 -6.16 17.57 -14.77
N ILE A 726 -5.67 17.19 -15.95
CA ILE A 726 -6.28 16.18 -16.81
C ILE A 726 -5.38 14.94 -16.83
N ASN A 727 -5.90 13.79 -16.40
CA ASN A 727 -5.25 12.48 -16.57
C ASN A 727 -5.84 11.81 -17.81
N CYS A 728 -5.04 11.65 -18.87
CA CYS A 728 -5.45 10.89 -20.07
C CYS A 728 -5.59 9.40 -19.76
N ASP A 729 -4.65 8.86 -18.97
CA ASP A 729 -4.62 7.50 -18.47
C ASP A 729 -4.55 7.48 -16.95
N LEU A 730 -5.14 6.46 -16.33
CA LEU A 730 -5.03 6.21 -14.90
C LEU A 730 -3.90 5.20 -14.60
N PRO A 731 -2.99 5.50 -13.64
CA PRO A 731 -1.98 4.56 -13.21
C PRO A 731 -2.58 3.50 -12.27
N TRP A 732 -2.08 2.26 -12.35
CA TRP A 732 -2.52 1.10 -11.55
C TRP A 732 -2.27 1.19 -10.02
N ASN A 733 -1.76 2.33 -9.56
CA ASN A 733 -1.40 2.57 -8.16
C ASN A 733 -1.98 3.93 -7.74
N PRO A 734 -2.92 3.99 -6.77
CA PRO A 734 -3.51 5.24 -6.30
C PRO A 734 -2.45 6.26 -5.87
N ALA A 735 -1.35 5.80 -5.26
CA ALA A 735 -0.24 6.65 -4.87
C ALA A 735 0.38 7.43 -6.04
N LYS A 736 0.41 6.87 -7.26
CA LYS A 736 0.87 7.59 -8.46
C LYS A 736 -0.12 8.67 -8.91
N LEU A 737 -1.43 8.41 -8.80
CA LEU A 737 -2.46 9.37 -9.18
C LEU A 737 -2.43 10.59 -8.23
N GLU A 738 -2.39 10.35 -6.92
CA GLU A 738 -2.19 11.40 -5.93
C GLU A 738 -0.83 12.10 -6.07
N GLN A 739 0.24 11.37 -6.44
CA GLN A 739 1.53 12.00 -6.81
C GLN A 739 1.41 12.98 -7.98
N ARG A 740 0.56 12.73 -8.99
CA ARG A 740 0.28 13.68 -10.08
C ARG A 740 -0.54 14.89 -9.59
N ILE A 741 -1.63 14.64 -8.87
CA ILE A 741 -2.58 15.68 -8.40
C ILE A 741 -1.91 16.64 -7.40
N ALA A 742 -1.11 16.13 -6.47
CA ALA A 742 -0.38 16.91 -5.46
C ALA A 742 0.77 17.79 -6.03
N ARG A 743 0.95 17.86 -7.35
CA ARG A 743 1.80 18.87 -8.02
C ARG A 743 1.07 20.21 -8.24
N VAL A 744 -0.27 20.18 -8.26
CA VAL A 744 -1.16 21.32 -8.49
C VAL A 744 -1.99 21.63 -7.24
N TRP A 745 -2.58 20.61 -6.60
CA TRP A 745 -3.37 20.76 -5.36
C TRP A 745 -2.48 20.64 -4.11
N ARG A 746 -1.95 21.78 -3.67
CA ARG A 746 -0.94 21.91 -2.59
C ARG A 746 -0.96 23.32 -1.97
N LYS A 747 -0.65 23.46 -0.67
CA LYS A 747 -0.58 24.73 0.08
C LYS A 747 0.02 25.91 -0.68
N HIS A 748 -0.64 27.06 -0.62
CA HIS A 748 -0.45 28.27 -1.43
C HIS A 748 -1.07 28.23 -2.85
N GLN A 749 -1.71 27.13 -3.23
CA GLN A 749 -2.76 27.17 -4.25
C GLN A 749 -3.87 28.11 -3.78
N GLN A 750 -4.34 29.00 -4.65
CA GLN A 750 -5.35 30.04 -4.34
C GLN A 750 -6.69 29.80 -5.05
N ARG A 751 -6.72 28.89 -6.04
CA ARG A 751 -7.93 28.54 -6.80
C ARG A 751 -8.36 27.10 -6.48
N PRO A 752 -9.67 26.80 -6.49
CA PRO A 752 -10.15 25.41 -6.49
C PRO A 752 -9.48 24.61 -7.61
N VAL A 753 -9.21 23.32 -7.35
CA VAL A 753 -8.53 22.43 -8.31
C VAL A 753 -9.48 21.37 -8.84
N THR A 754 -9.79 21.46 -10.13
CA THR A 754 -10.55 20.43 -10.84
C THR A 754 -9.61 19.34 -11.35
N VAL A 755 -9.83 18.10 -10.93
CA VAL A 755 -9.15 16.93 -11.49
C VAL A 755 -10.09 16.23 -12.45
N VAL A 756 -9.69 16.05 -13.70
CA VAL A 756 -10.43 15.33 -14.72
C VAL A 756 -9.72 14.02 -15.05
N ASN A 757 -10.42 12.90 -14.89
CA ASN A 757 -9.90 11.56 -15.12
C ASN A 757 -10.61 10.93 -16.33
N LEU A 758 -9.89 10.74 -17.44
CA LEU A 758 -10.45 10.18 -18.67
C LEU A 758 -10.31 8.65 -18.71
N VAL A 759 -11.42 7.94 -18.87
CA VAL A 759 -11.45 6.48 -18.80
C VAL A 759 -12.29 5.87 -19.90
N SER A 760 -11.70 4.96 -20.68
CA SER A 760 -12.39 4.37 -21.82
C SER A 760 -13.42 3.31 -21.38
N GLU A 761 -14.67 3.46 -21.83
CA GLU A 761 -15.80 2.60 -21.45
C GLU A 761 -15.57 1.12 -21.75
N LYS A 762 -16.12 0.25 -20.88
CA LYS A 762 -16.13 -1.22 -21.03
C LYS A 762 -14.73 -1.88 -21.08
N THR A 763 -13.66 -1.09 -20.99
CA THR A 763 -12.26 -1.52 -20.94
C THR A 763 -11.81 -1.96 -19.55
N ILE A 764 -10.58 -2.44 -19.48
CA ILE A 764 -9.78 -2.64 -18.27
C ILE A 764 -9.61 -1.36 -17.42
N GLU A 765 -9.65 -0.16 -18.00
CA GLU A 765 -9.54 1.09 -17.22
C GLU A 765 -10.82 1.37 -16.41
N HIS A 766 -11.99 1.14 -17.02
CA HIS A 766 -13.29 1.34 -16.37
C HIS A 766 -13.43 0.43 -15.14
N ARG A 767 -13.18 -0.86 -15.31
CA ARG A 767 -13.23 -1.88 -14.25
C ARG A 767 -12.11 -1.68 -13.20
N MET A 768 -11.02 -0.99 -13.57
CA MET A 768 -9.94 -0.66 -12.64
C MET A 768 -10.34 0.41 -11.62
N ILE A 769 -11.22 1.39 -11.94
CA ILE A 769 -11.66 2.41 -10.97
C ILE A 769 -12.29 1.75 -9.73
N GLU A 770 -13.25 0.84 -9.95
CA GLU A 770 -13.93 0.07 -8.90
C GLU A 770 -12.91 -0.68 -8.01
N THR A 771 -11.84 -1.20 -8.61
CA THR A 771 -10.76 -1.90 -7.93
C THR A 771 -9.77 -0.96 -7.20
N LEU A 772 -9.68 0.31 -7.59
CA LEU A 772 -8.82 1.33 -6.97
C LEU A 772 -9.50 2.01 -5.78
N ALA A 773 -10.81 2.26 -5.83
CA ALA A 773 -11.58 2.85 -4.73
C ALA A 773 -11.53 1.99 -3.46
N ASN A 774 -11.60 0.66 -3.62
CA ASN A 774 -11.60 -0.33 -2.54
C ASN A 774 -10.21 -0.57 -1.88
N LYS A 775 -9.32 0.44 -1.77
CA LYS A 775 -7.88 0.18 -1.57
C LYS A 775 -7.03 1.10 -0.69
N GLN A 776 -7.58 2.14 -0.05
CA GLN A 776 -6.80 2.95 0.92
C GLN A 776 -6.42 2.15 2.19
N GLY A 777 -7.29 1.26 2.66
CA GLY A 777 -7.32 0.74 4.04
C GLY A 777 -6.06 0.10 4.62
N LEU A 778 -5.13 -0.45 3.83
CA LEU A 778 -3.90 -1.03 4.38
C LEU A 778 -2.95 0.04 4.95
N ALA A 779 -2.88 1.23 4.33
CA ALA A 779 -2.06 2.32 4.85
C ALA A 779 -2.71 2.89 6.11
N ASP A 780 -4.02 3.14 6.04
CA ASP A 780 -4.83 3.72 7.12
C ASP A 780 -4.86 2.85 8.38
N ALA A 781 -5.00 1.53 8.24
CA ALA A 781 -4.94 0.60 9.37
C ALA A 781 -3.55 0.59 10.05
N VAL A 782 -2.47 0.36 9.27
CA VAL A 782 -1.12 0.16 9.84
C VAL A 782 -0.48 1.47 10.34
N LEU A 783 -0.79 2.60 9.70
CA LEU A 783 -0.09 3.87 9.96
C LEU A 783 -0.93 4.84 10.81
N ASP A 784 -2.26 4.75 10.76
CA ASP A 784 -3.16 5.72 11.40
C ASP A 784 -4.16 5.08 12.38
N HIS A 785 -4.19 3.74 12.52
CA HIS A 785 -5.20 2.97 13.30
C HIS A 785 -6.66 3.26 12.88
N ILE A 786 -6.91 3.53 11.59
CA ILE A 786 -8.27 3.80 11.08
C ILE A 786 -8.84 2.53 10.40
N GLY A 787 -9.93 2.01 10.96
CA GLY A 787 -10.66 0.83 10.47
C GLY A 787 -10.40 -0.44 11.29
N GLU A 788 -11.28 -1.45 11.16
CA GLU A 788 -11.07 -2.74 11.81
C GLU A 788 -9.97 -3.56 11.12
N PHE A 789 -9.01 -4.03 11.91
CA PHE A 789 -7.90 -4.87 11.42
C PHE A 789 -8.36 -6.22 10.84
N SER A 790 -9.57 -6.67 11.20
CA SER A 790 -10.29 -7.87 10.75
C SER A 790 -10.33 -8.03 9.22
N ASP A 791 -10.54 -6.93 8.50
CA ASP A 791 -10.90 -6.95 7.08
C ASP A 791 -9.68 -6.95 6.13
N VAL A 792 -8.47 -6.73 6.65
CA VAL A 792 -7.26 -6.50 5.84
C VAL A 792 -6.65 -7.83 5.32
N LYS A 793 -7.48 -8.69 4.71
CA LYS A 793 -7.07 -10.05 4.29
C LYS A 793 -6.03 -10.06 3.17
N MET A 794 -4.85 -10.59 3.47
CA MET A 794 -3.65 -10.45 2.65
C MET A 794 -3.69 -11.27 1.34
N LYS A 795 -4.61 -12.25 1.21
CA LYS A 795 -4.85 -13.22 0.09
C LYS A 795 -3.82 -13.14 -1.06
N GLY A 796 -2.97 -14.16 -1.19
CA GLY A 796 -1.69 -14.10 -1.91
C GLY A 796 -1.65 -13.35 -3.26
N SER A 797 -0.67 -12.44 -3.41
CA SER A 797 -0.56 -11.47 -4.52
C SER A 797 -0.47 -12.05 -5.94
N GLY A 798 -0.07 -13.33 -6.08
CA GLY A 798 -0.06 -14.03 -7.37
C GLY A 798 -1.46 -14.46 -7.80
N GLN A 799 -2.17 -15.21 -6.96
CA GLN A 799 -3.52 -15.66 -7.26
C GLN A 799 -4.51 -14.49 -7.27
N LYS A 800 -4.41 -13.53 -6.33
CA LYS A 800 -5.16 -12.26 -6.41
C LYS A 800 -4.90 -11.47 -7.69
N PHE A 801 -3.73 -11.59 -8.35
CA PHE A 801 -3.53 -10.92 -9.64
C PHE A 801 -4.34 -11.62 -10.73
N PHE A 802 -4.34 -12.94 -10.78
CA PHE A 802 -5.14 -13.70 -11.76
C PHE A 802 -6.65 -13.60 -11.49
N GLU A 803 -7.09 -13.71 -10.23
CA GLU A 803 -8.49 -13.53 -9.81
C GLU A 803 -9.00 -12.11 -10.09
N ARG A 804 -8.19 -11.07 -9.81
CA ARG A 804 -8.56 -9.70 -10.19
C ARG A 804 -8.52 -9.50 -11.69
N LEU A 805 -7.56 -10.08 -12.42
CA LEU A 805 -7.57 -9.98 -13.88
C LEU A 805 -8.80 -10.68 -14.46
N GLU A 806 -9.23 -11.78 -13.86
CA GLU A 806 -10.48 -12.47 -14.19
C GLU A 806 -11.70 -11.60 -13.91
N GLN A 807 -11.83 -10.98 -12.73
CA GLN A 807 -12.89 -9.99 -12.44
C GLN A 807 -12.84 -8.78 -13.40
N LEU A 808 -11.64 -8.30 -13.75
CA LEU A 808 -11.41 -7.22 -14.72
C LEU A 808 -11.60 -7.67 -16.19
N MET A 809 -11.91 -8.94 -16.46
CA MET A 809 -12.08 -9.49 -17.82
C MET A 809 -13.40 -10.19 -18.05
N GLU A 810 -14.01 -10.82 -17.04
CA GLU A 810 -15.38 -11.28 -17.09
C GLU A 810 -16.27 -10.11 -17.54
N LYS A 811 -17.03 -10.33 -18.60
CA LYS A 811 -18.07 -9.39 -19.00
C LYS A 811 -19.15 -9.44 -17.91
N PRO A 812 -19.78 -8.32 -17.54
CA PRO A 812 -20.97 -8.38 -16.70
C PRO A 812 -21.92 -9.39 -17.32
N LYS A 813 -22.36 -10.39 -16.53
CA LYS A 813 -23.19 -11.47 -17.06
C LYS A 813 -24.39 -10.83 -17.75
N PRO A 814 -24.62 -11.08 -19.06
CA PRO A 814 -25.92 -10.75 -19.61
C PRO A 814 -26.97 -11.51 -18.79
N PRO A 815 -28.15 -10.91 -18.50
CA PRO A 815 -29.22 -11.64 -17.86
C PRO A 815 -29.45 -12.93 -18.64
N LYS A 816 -29.62 -14.05 -17.92
CA LYS A 816 -29.95 -15.34 -18.54
C LYS A 816 -31.18 -15.08 -19.41
N LYS A 817 -31.08 -15.32 -20.73
CA LYS A 817 -32.31 -15.49 -21.52
C LYS A 817 -33.07 -16.65 -20.85
N PRO A 818 -34.34 -16.46 -20.45
CA PRO A 818 -35.10 -17.54 -19.85
C PRO A 818 -35.19 -18.70 -20.84
N GLU A 819 -35.00 -19.90 -20.33
CA GLU A 819 -35.38 -21.12 -21.04
C GLU A 819 -36.93 -21.13 -21.16
N PRO A 820 -37.52 -21.61 -22.26
CA PRO A 820 -38.96 -21.51 -22.47
C PRO A 820 -39.73 -22.26 -21.38
N VAL A 821 -40.42 -21.49 -20.53
CA VAL A 821 -41.12 -21.98 -19.34
C VAL A 821 -42.26 -22.90 -19.76
N PRO A 822 -42.41 -24.10 -19.17
CA PRO A 822 -43.51 -25.00 -19.50
C PRO A 822 -44.87 -24.36 -19.17
N VAL A 823 -45.89 -24.69 -19.97
CA VAL A 823 -47.20 -23.99 -19.96
C VAL A 823 -47.87 -23.92 -18.58
N ALA A 824 -47.66 -24.93 -17.72
CA ALA A 824 -48.19 -24.98 -16.35
C ALA A 824 -47.54 -23.98 -15.36
N GLU A 825 -46.40 -23.39 -15.71
CA GLU A 825 -45.63 -22.44 -14.90
C GLU A 825 -45.68 -21.00 -15.45
N GLN A 826 -46.32 -20.77 -16.60
CA GLN A 826 -46.46 -19.44 -17.21
C GLN A 826 -47.05 -18.37 -16.25
N PRO A 827 -48.08 -18.65 -15.42
CA PRO A 827 -48.58 -17.64 -14.47
C PRO A 827 -47.55 -17.22 -13.41
N LEU A 828 -46.71 -18.16 -12.95
CA LEU A 828 -45.61 -17.89 -12.02
C LEU A 828 -44.49 -17.08 -12.69
N ALA A 829 -44.14 -17.42 -13.94
CA ALA A 829 -43.17 -16.64 -14.71
C ALA A 829 -43.67 -15.21 -14.99
N PHE A 830 -44.96 -15.04 -15.28
CA PHE A 830 -45.58 -13.73 -15.44
C PHE A 830 -45.52 -12.92 -14.14
N ALA A 831 -45.92 -13.50 -13.00
CA ALA A 831 -45.86 -12.83 -11.71
C ALA A 831 -44.42 -12.44 -11.31
N ALA A 832 -43.42 -13.29 -11.60
CA ALA A 832 -42.02 -12.97 -11.38
C ALA A 832 -41.51 -11.83 -12.28
N ARG A 833 -41.84 -11.88 -13.59
CA ARG A 833 -41.47 -10.83 -14.55
C ARG A 833 -42.15 -9.49 -14.23
N LEU A 834 -43.38 -9.54 -13.74
CA LEU A 834 -44.13 -8.36 -13.33
C LEU A 834 -43.53 -7.72 -12.06
N ALA A 835 -42.99 -8.53 -11.14
CA ALA A 835 -42.25 -8.03 -9.99
C ALA A 835 -40.90 -7.37 -10.38
N GLU A 836 -40.22 -7.84 -11.43
CA GLU A 836 -39.04 -7.15 -11.98
C GLU A 836 -39.39 -5.79 -12.59
N GLU A 837 -40.51 -5.68 -13.30
CA GLU A 837 -40.94 -4.47 -14.01
C GLU A 837 -41.57 -3.42 -13.09
N LEU A 838 -42.34 -3.84 -12.08
CA LEU A 838 -43.10 -2.95 -11.18
C LEU A 838 -42.40 -2.70 -9.83
N GLY A 839 -41.48 -3.58 -9.42
CA GLY A 839 -40.78 -3.48 -8.13
C GLY A 839 -41.75 -3.37 -6.96
N GLU A 840 -41.50 -2.44 -6.03
CA GLU A 840 -42.33 -2.24 -4.83
C GLU A 840 -43.75 -1.70 -5.11
N THR A 841 -44.12 -1.38 -6.37
CA THR A 841 -45.52 -1.01 -6.71
C THR A 841 -46.44 -2.21 -6.97
N LEU A 842 -45.89 -3.42 -7.08
CA LEU A 842 -46.68 -4.67 -7.09
C LEU A 842 -46.93 -5.12 -5.65
N ILE A 843 -48.18 -5.05 -5.20
CA ILE A 843 -48.58 -5.49 -3.85
C ILE A 843 -48.80 -7.00 -3.82
N GLY A 844 -49.39 -7.59 -4.87
CA GLY A 844 -49.65 -9.03 -4.89
C GLY A 844 -50.19 -9.53 -6.23
N CYS A 845 -50.10 -10.84 -6.47
CA CYS A 845 -50.59 -11.48 -7.69
C CYS A 845 -51.16 -12.87 -7.37
N GLU A 846 -52.38 -13.16 -7.81
CA GLU A 846 -53.11 -14.40 -7.53
C GLU A 846 -53.78 -14.98 -8.78
N GLU A 847 -53.75 -16.30 -8.94
CA GLU A 847 -54.60 -17.02 -9.90
C GLU A 847 -55.86 -17.50 -9.18
N ARG A 848 -57.03 -16.98 -9.56
CA ARG A 848 -58.35 -17.38 -9.03
C ARG A 848 -59.08 -18.23 -10.06
N THR A 849 -59.46 -19.45 -9.67
CA THR A 849 -60.07 -20.44 -10.57
C THR A 849 -61.52 -20.70 -10.17
N ALA A 850 -62.45 -20.41 -11.09
CA ALA A 850 -63.89 -20.63 -10.94
C ALA A 850 -64.45 -21.20 -12.24
N ASN A 851 -65.35 -22.20 -12.16
CA ASN A 851 -66.05 -22.78 -13.32
C ASN A 851 -65.14 -23.16 -14.52
N ARG A 852 -63.93 -23.69 -14.24
CA ARG A 852 -62.88 -24.04 -15.22
C ARG A 852 -62.27 -22.87 -16.01
N GLN A 853 -62.48 -21.63 -15.59
CA GLN A 853 -61.71 -20.47 -16.04
C GLN A 853 -60.77 -20.03 -14.91
N SER A 854 -59.50 -19.79 -15.21
CA SER A 854 -58.60 -19.07 -14.29
C SER A 854 -58.43 -17.62 -14.76
N LYS A 855 -58.48 -16.70 -13.79
CA LYS A 855 -58.17 -15.29 -13.95
C LYS A 855 -56.97 -14.94 -13.10
N ILE A 856 -56.14 -14.01 -13.55
CA ILE A 856 -55.03 -13.48 -12.74
C ILE A 856 -55.46 -12.13 -12.19
N VAL A 857 -55.53 -12.04 -10.85
CA VAL A 857 -55.82 -10.81 -10.10
C VAL A 857 -54.49 -10.20 -9.67
N ILE A 858 -54.31 -8.91 -9.94
CA ILE A 858 -53.07 -8.17 -9.70
C ILE A 858 -53.41 -6.96 -8.82
N VAL A 859 -52.76 -6.83 -7.67
CA VAL A 859 -52.95 -5.69 -6.76
C VAL A 859 -51.72 -4.78 -6.85
N VAL A 860 -51.94 -3.48 -7.08
CA VAL A 860 -50.86 -2.48 -7.22
C VAL A 860 -51.07 -1.24 -6.35
N ASP A 861 -49.96 -0.61 -5.95
CA ASP A 861 -49.95 0.71 -5.30
C ASP A 861 -49.62 1.78 -6.37
N GLY A 862 -50.64 2.52 -6.83
CA GLY A 862 -50.47 3.59 -7.82
C GLY A 862 -51.62 3.75 -8.83
N ASN A 863 -51.37 4.54 -9.88
CA ASN A 863 -52.39 4.87 -10.88
C ASN A 863 -52.60 3.73 -11.88
N LEU A 864 -53.76 3.07 -11.78
CA LEU A 864 -54.17 1.94 -12.62
C LEU A 864 -54.07 2.20 -14.13
N ALA A 865 -54.31 3.43 -14.60
CA ALA A 865 -54.28 3.72 -16.04
C ALA A 865 -52.87 3.63 -16.63
N GLN A 866 -51.85 4.12 -15.91
CA GLN A 866 -50.45 4.07 -16.35
C GLN A 866 -49.81 2.70 -16.09
N LEU A 867 -50.22 2.02 -15.01
CA LEU A 867 -49.73 0.68 -14.70
C LEU A 867 -50.35 -0.38 -15.62
N GLY A 868 -51.60 -0.21 -16.03
CA GLY A 868 -52.33 -1.14 -16.91
C GLY A 868 -51.64 -1.40 -18.25
N GLU A 869 -51.13 -0.36 -18.92
CA GLU A 869 -50.38 -0.53 -20.19
C GLU A 869 -49.08 -1.34 -19.99
N ARG A 870 -48.36 -1.09 -18.88
CA ARG A 870 -47.14 -1.83 -18.54
C ARG A 870 -47.43 -3.29 -18.18
N ILE A 871 -48.48 -3.53 -17.40
CA ILE A 871 -48.97 -4.87 -17.04
C ILE A 871 -49.36 -5.65 -18.31
N ALA A 872 -50.09 -5.02 -19.24
CA ALA A 872 -50.46 -5.61 -20.51
C ALA A 872 -49.25 -5.94 -21.40
N ALA A 873 -48.25 -5.05 -21.46
CA ALA A 873 -47.01 -5.31 -22.21
C ALA A 873 -46.24 -6.53 -21.67
N VAL A 874 -46.13 -6.68 -20.34
CA VAL A 874 -45.53 -7.89 -19.72
C VAL A 874 -46.38 -9.13 -19.95
N ALA A 875 -47.70 -9.01 -19.99
CA ALA A 875 -48.59 -10.13 -20.28
C ALA A 875 -48.41 -10.65 -21.72
N VAL A 876 -48.27 -9.75 -22.70
CA VAL A 876 -47.93 -10.11 -24.09
C VAL A 876 -46.51 -10.68 -24.19
N GLU A 877 -45.53 -10.15 -23.44
CA GLU A 877 -44.16 -10.69 -23.39
C GLU A 877 -44.12 -12.16 -22.91
N VAL A 878 -44.93 -12.52 -21.90
CA VAL A 878 -44.85 -13.83 -21.23
C VAL A 878 -45.87 -14.86 -21.75
N PHE A 879 -47.10 -14.46 -22.08
CA PHE A 879 -48.13 -15.39 -22.54
C PHE A 879 -48.24 -15.49 -24.07
N GLY A 880 -47.85 -14.44 -24.82
CA GLY A 880 -47.98 -14.37 -26.28
C GLY A 880 -49.41 -14.17 -26.82
N GLU A 881 -50.43 -14.32 -25.97
CA GLU A 881 -51.85 -14.10 -26.27
C GLU A 881 -52.51 -13.29 -25.15
N GLU A 882 -53.60 -12.58 -25.45
CA GLU A 882 -54.36 -11.83 -24.44
C GLU A 882 -55.08 -12.77 -23.47
N ARG A 883 -54.75 -12.66 -22.17
CA ARG A 883 -55.47 -13.34 -21.08
C ARG A 883 -56.33 -12.34 -20.28
N PRO A 884 -57.47 -12.77 -19.69
CA PRO A 884 -58.25 -11.93 -18.81
C PRO A 884 -57.49 -11.64 -17.50
N LEU A 885 -56.97 -10.43 -17.38
CA LEU A 885 -56.35 -9.88 -16.17
C LEU A 885 -57.35 -8.98 -15.43
N GLU A 886 -57.28 -8.98 -14.10
CA GLU A 886 -58.11 -8.15 -13.24
C GLU A 886 -57.19 -7.33 -12.32
N ILE A 887 -57.08 -6.02 -12.58
CA ILE A 887 -56.11 -5.15 -11.90
C ILE A 887 -56.86 -4.30 -10.86
N LEU A 888 -56.45 -4.41 -9.61
CA LEU A 888 -57.03 -3.71 -8.47
C LEU A 888 -56.00 -2.73 -7.89
N ASP A 889 -56.47 -1.57 -7.43
CA ASP A 889 -55.65 -0.72 -6.58
C ASP A 889 -55.68 -1.23 -5.13
N ARG A 890 -54.74 -0.74 -4.33
CA ARG A 890 -54.65 -1.05 -2.90
C ARG A 890 -55.96 -0.83 -2.14
N GLN A 891 -56.65 0.29 -2.36
CA GLN A 891 -57.84 0.63 -1.56
C GLN A 891 -59.02 -0.28 -1.89
N THR A 892 -59.21 -0.65 -3.16
CA THR A 892 -60.23 -1.62 -3.56
C THR A 892 -59.91 -3.01 -3.01
N ALA A 893 -58.64 -3.45 -3.06
CA ALA A 893 -58.23 -4.74 -2.51
C ALA A 893 -58.45 -4.83 -0.99
N GLU A 894 -57.96 -3.86 -0.21
CA GLU A 894 -58.19 -3.80 1.25
C GLU A 894 -59.68 -3.71 1.60
N THR A 895 -60.50 -3.09 0.75
CA THR A 895 -61.97 -3.00 0.96
C THR A 895 -62.66 -4.34 0.68
N LEU A 896 -62.28 -5.04 -0.39
CA LEU A 896 -62.79 -6.38 -0.71
C LEU A 896 -62.45 -7.38 0.38
N GLU A 897 -61.22 -7.39 0.90
CA GLU A 897 -60.83 -8.23 2.03
C GLU A 897 -61.69 -7.98 3.28
N ARG A 898 -61.96 -6.72 3.62
CA ARG A 898 -62.83 -6.36 4.76
C ARG A 898 -64.27 -6.83 4.56
N LEU A 899 -64.81 -6.75 3.34
CA LEU A 899 -66.17 -7.22 3.00
C LEU A 899 -66.30 -8.75 2.98
N ILE A 900 -65.22 -9.46 2.63
CA ILE A 900 -65.14 -10.93 2.74
C ILE A 900 -65.04 -11.32 4.22
N ALA A 901 -64.17 -10.66 4.99
CA ALA A 901 -64.01 -10.91 6.42
C ALA A 901 -65.27 -10.59 7.25
N SER A 902 -66.10 -9.64 6.82
CA SER A 902 -67.40 -9.34 7.41
C SER A 902 -68.54 -10.25 6.91
N GLY A 903 -68.25 -11.25 6.06
CA GLY A 903 -69.23 -12.19 5.51
C GLY A 903 -70.23 -11.59 4.51
N LEU A 904 -70.01 -10.36 4.03
CA LEU A 904 -70.87 -9.69 3.04
C LEU A 904 -70.57 -10.13 1.61
N LEU A 905 -69.36 -10.65 1.35
CA LEU A 905 -68.96 -11.29 0.10
C LEU A 905 -68.49 -12.73 0.34
N GLN A 906 -68.91 -13.65 -0.51
CA GLN A 906 -68.45 -15.05 -0.52
C GLN A 906 -67.58 -15.31 -1.75
N THR A 907 -66.34 -15.77 -1.54
CA THR A 907 -65.39 -16.09 -2.61
C THR A 907 -65.60 -17.52 -3.12
N THR A 908 -66.26 -17.69 -4.27
CA THR A 908 -66.50 -19.00 -4.89
C THR A 908 -65.39 -19.37 -5.89
N GLY A 909 -64.27 -19.92 -5.39
CA GLY A 909 -63.20 -20.44 -6.25
C GLY A 909 -61.95 -20.87 -5.49
N GLU A 910 -61.13 -21.71 -6.11
CA GLU A 910 -59.79 -22.03 -5.59
C GLU A 910 -58.83 -20.88 -5.94
N THR A 911 -58.05 -20.41 -4.97
CA THR A 911 -57.10 -19.31 -5.14
C THR A 911 -55.68 -19.79 -4.94
N ARG A 912 -54.80 -19.49 -5.91
CA ARG A 912 -53.38 -19.84 -5.92
C ARG A 912 -52.55 -18.57 -5.98
N THR A 913 -51.90 -18.22 -4.87
CA THR A 913 -50.98 -17.08 -4.81
C THR A 913 -49.80 -17.31 -5.77
N LEU A 914 -49.52 -16.34 -6.64
CA LEU A 914 -48.41 -16.36 -7.61
C LEU A 914 -47.26 -15.45 -7.17
N HIS A 915 -47.59 -14.28 -6.59
CA HIS A 915 -46.67 -13.43 -5.85
C HIS A 915 -47.31 -13.11 -4.50
N PRO A 916 -46.69 -13.49 -3.36
CA PRO A 916 -47.26 -13.24 -2.04
C PRO A 916 -47.30 -11.75 -1.75
N ALA A 917 -48.33 -11.31 -1.04
CA ALA A 917 -48.33 -9.96 -0.48
C ALA A 917 -47.14 -9.80 0.48
N PRO A 918 -46.46 -8.64 0.51
CA PRO A 918 -45.31 -8.45 1.37
C PRO A 918 -45.72 -8.59 2.83
N GLU A 919 -45.16 -9.60 3.51
CA GLU A 919 -45.29 -9.74 4.96
C GLU A 919 -44.86 -8.42 5.63
N LYS A 920 -45.54 -8.05 6.72
CA LYS A 920 -45.20 -6.86 7.50
C LYS A 920 -43.79 -7.01 8.06
N LYS A 921 -42.80 -6.50 7.32
CA LYS A 921 -41.37 -6.53 7.65
C LYS A 921 -41.19 -6.15 9.12
N GLU A 922 -40.60 -7.05 9.91
CA GLU A 922 -40.26 -6.70 11.30
C GLU A 922 -39.40 -5.43 11.33
N PRO A 923 -39.57 -4.53 12.32
CA PRO A 923 -38.70 -3.38 12.47
C PRO A 923 -37.25 -3.83 12.58
N SER A 924 -36.34 -3.15 11.85
CA SER A 924 -34.91 -3.46 11.87
C SER A 924 -34.32 -3.29 13.26
N ASP A 925 -33.16 -3.88 13.54
CA ASP A 925 -32.57 -3.82 14.89
C ASP A 925 -32.29 -2.39 15.37
N ALA A 926 -32.02 -1.46 14.45
CA ALA A 926 -31.93 -0.03 14.75
C ALA A 926 -33.29 0.58 15.18
N VAL A 927 -34.38 0.18 14.54
CA VAL A 927 -35.75 0.60 14.92
C VAL A 927 -36.17 -0.08 16.24
N LYS A 928 -35.89 -1.37 16.42
CA LYS A 928 -36.10 -2.09 17.70
C LYS A 928 -35.34 -1.43 18.86
N ALA A 929 -34.09 -1.00 18.63
CA ALA A 929 -33.31 -0.23 19.61
C ALA A 929 -33.92 1.15 19.89
N ARG A 930 -34.36 1.89 18.87
CA ARG A 930 -35.04 3.19 19.02
C ARG A 930 -36.36 3.05 19.80
N MET A 931 -37.18 2.06 19.46
CA MET A 931 -38.43 1.74 20.17
C MET A 931 -38.18 1.38 21.64
N LYS A 932 -37.14 0.58 21.93
CA LYS A 932 -36.75 0.26 23.32
C LYS A 932 -36.34 1.50 24.12
N LYS A 933 -35.63 2.45 23.48
CA LYS A 933 -35.28 3.74 24.12
C LYS A 933 -36.53 4.58 24.39
N LEU A 934 -37.41 4.74 23.39
CA LEU A 934 -38.64 5.53 23.50
C LEU A 934 -39.57 5.01 24.60
N ARG A 935 -39.76 3.69 24.71
CA ARG A 935 -40.55 3.10 25.80
C ARG A 935 -39.94 3.43 27.17
N ALA A 936 -38.62 3.25 27.33
CA ALA A 936 -37.91 3.62 28.56
C ALA A 936 -37.85 5.15 28.83
N GLU A 937 -38.28 6.00 27.90
CA GLU A 937 -38.48 7.45 28.11
C GLU A 937 -39.95 7.76 28.44
N ALA A 938 -40.91 7.07 27.83
CA ALA A 938 -42.33 7.13 28.19
C ALA A 938 -42.57 6.63 29.63
N ASP A 939 -42.05 5.43 29.98
CA ASP A 939 -42.21 4.80 31.29
C ASP A 939 -41.71 5.70 32.44
N ARG A 940 -40.59 6.42 32.21
CA ARG A 940 -40.01 7.36 33.19
C ARG A 940 -40.87 8.61 33.38
N ASN A 941 -41.40 9.18 32.29
CA ASN A 941 -42.30 10.33 32.38
C ASN A 941 -43.64 9.93 33.01
N LEU A 942 -44.17 8.75 32.70
CA LEU A 942 -45.38 8.21 33.32
C LEU A 942 -45.18 8.00 34.83
N ALA A 943 -44.08 7.40 35.26
CA ALA A 943 -43.76 7.24 36.69
C ALA A 943 -43.59 8.59 37.41
N MET A 944 -43.04 9.60 36.75
CA MET A 944 -42.94 10.96 37.29
C MET A 944 -44.32 11.62 37.43
N ALA A 945 -45.21 11.45 36.44
CA ALA A 945 -46.60 11.91 36.53
C ALA A 945 -47.36 11.20 37.66
N THR A 946 -47.21 9.86 37.80
CA THR A 946 -47.80 9.08 38.90
C THR A 946 -47.40 9.63 40.26
N LEU A 947 -46.09 9.80 40.51
CA LEU A 947 -45.59 10.33 41.78
C LEU A 947 -46.13 11.74 42.10
N LEU A 948 -46.28 12.59 41.08
CA LEU A 948 -46.83 13.94 41.25
C LEU A 948 -48.33 13.90 41.58
N VAL A 949 -49.11 13.01 40.96
CA VAL A 949 -50.53 12.79 41.30
C VAL A 949 -50.69 12.19 42.71
N GLU A 950 -49.89 11.19 43.07
CA GLU A 950 -49.90 10.56 44.40
C GLU A 950 -49.61 11.58 45.52
N ASN A 951 -48.72 12.55 45.25
CA ASN A 951 -48.38 13.63 46.18
C ASN A 951 -49.30 14.87 46.03
N GLN A 952 -50.45 14.73 45.36
CA GLN A 952 -51.50 15.76 45.18
C GLN A 952 -51.10 16.97 44.31
N PHE A 953 -49.97 16.93 43.59
CA PHE A 953 -49.52 17.97 42.66
C PHE A 953 -50.02 17.72 41.23
N ALA A 954 -51.35 17.66 41.07
CA ALA A 954 -52.01 17.31 39.81
C ALA A 954 -51.60 18.22 38.62
N ASP A 955 -51.55 19.55 38.82
CA ASP A 955 -51.15 20.49 37.76
C ASP A 955 -49.68 20.29 37.33
N GLY A 956 -48.81 19.92 38.28
CA GLY A 956 -47.40 19.60 38.02
C GLY A 956 -47.22 18.29 37.25
N ALA A 957 -48.18 17.37 37.32
CA ALA A 957 -48.16 16.12 36.58
C ALA A 957 -48.51 16.26 35.09
N ILE A 958 -49.09 17.40 34.67
CA ILE A 958 -49.58 17.59 33.29
C ILE A 958 -48.44 17.52 32.25
N PRO A 959 -47.31 18.25 32.36
CA PRO A 959 -46.24 18.17 31.37
C PRO A 959 -45.62 16.77 31.19
N PRO A 960 -45.26 16.00 32.26
CA PRO A 960 -44.77 14.64 32.07
C PRO A 960 -45.84 13.68 31.54
N LEU A 961 -47.13 13.88 31.85
CA LEU A 961 -48.22 13.09 31.27
C LEU A 961 -48.32 13.30 29.74
N GLN A 962 -48.21 14.55 29.28
CA GLN A 962 -48.23 14.90 27.85
C GLN A 962 -47.03 14.32 27.09
N GLU A 963 -45.82 14.39 27.66
CA GLU A 963 -44.64 13.78 27.02
C GLU A 963 -44.68 12.24 27.06
N ALA A 964 -45.19 11.63 28.14
CA ALA A 964 -45.41 10.18 28.19
C ALA A 964 -46.41 9.70 27.12
N LEU A 965 -47.51 10.45 26.91
CA LEU A 965 -48.47 10.20 25.84
C LEU A 965 -47.79 10.30 24.46
N ARG A 966 -47.08 11.39 24.17
CA ARG A 966 -46.40 11.64 22.88
C ARG A 966 -45.34 10.58 22.55
N LEU A 967 -44.55 10.16 23.54
CA LEU A 967 -43.55 9.10 23.35
C LEU A 967 -44.21 7.73 23.13
N THR A 968 -45.37 7.48 23.75
CA THR A 968 -46.14 6.25 23.57
C THR A 968 -46.75 6.16 22.16
N THR A 969 -47.35 7.24 21.64
CA THR A 969 -47.85 7.27 20.25
C THR A 969 -46.72 7.13 19.23
N LEU A 970 -45.56 7.78 19.43
CA LEU A 970 -44.42 7.65 18.53
C LEU A 970 -43.79 6.24 18.57
N PHE A 971 -43.75 5.59 19.73
CA PHE A 971 -43.43 4.16 19.86
C PHE A 971 -44.40 3.26 19.08
N GLN A 972 -45.72 3.48 19.22
CA GLN A 972 -46.72 2.70 18.49
C GLN A 972 -46.70 2.94 16.98
N ALA A 973 -46.42 4.18 16.53
CA ALA A 973 -46.30 4.52 15.11
C ALA A 973 -45.13 3.75 14.46
N LEU A 974 -43.94 3.83 15.06
CA LEU A 974 -42.76 3.06 14.64
C LEU A 974 -43.03 1.54 14.62
N GLY A 975 -43.72 1.02 15.65
CA GLY A 975 -44.08 -0.40 15.71
C GLY A 975 -45.09 -0.86 14.66
N LYS A 976 -45.84 0.07 14.05
CA LYS A 976 -46.82 -0.20 12.98
C LYS A 976 -46.29 0.19 11.58
N GLY A 977 -45.05 0.69 11.48
CA GLY A 977 -44.47 1.18 10.22
C GLY A 977 -45.12 2.47 9.70
N LEU A 978 -45.78 3.23 10.57
CA LEU A 978 -46.41 4.51 10.24
C LEU A 978 -45.37 5.65 10.28
N PRO A 979 -45.58 6.76 9.56
CA PRO A 979 -44.75 7.96 9.71
C PRO A 979 -44.78 8.47 11.16
N GLU A 980 -43.72 9.16 11.57
CA GLU A 980 -43.67 9.77 12.91
C GLU A 980 -44.78 10.84 13.03
N PRO A 981 -45.64 10.78 14.07
CA PRO A 981 -46.71 11.75 14.24
C PRO A 981 -46.11 13.14 14.50
N GLU A 982 -46.66 14.16 13.82
CA GLU A 982 -46.26 15.55 14.03
C GLU A 982 -46.62 16.00 15.47
N PRO A 983 -46.08 17.14 15.96
CA PRO A 983 -46.41 17.66 17.28
C PRO A 983 -47.92 17.80 17.52
N ILE A 984 -48.36 17.49 18.74
CA ILE A 984 -49.78 17.34 19.08
C ILE A 984 -50.60 18.61 18.75
N GLY A 985 -50.03 19.81 18.92
CA GLY A 985 -50.71 21.07 18.58
C GLY A 985 -50.88 21.38 17.09
N THR A 986 -50.30 20.60 16.17
CA THR A 986 -50.33 20.90 14.71
C THR A 986 -51.28 20.02 13.89
N VAL A 987 -51.61 18.81 14.37
CA VAL A 987 -52.45 17.85 13.61
C VAL A 987 -53.94 17.97 13.95
N TYR A 988 -54.28 18.51 15.13
CA TYR A 988 -55.65 18.46 15.64
C TYR A 988 -56.54 19.62 15.17
N GLU A 989 -55.98 20.78 14.81
CA GLU A 989 -56.74 21.92 14.22
C GLU A 989 -57.48 21.55 12.93
N THR A 990 -57.04 20.52 12.19
CA THR A 990 -57.54 20.22 10.84
C THR A 990 -58.62 19.14 10.73
N TYR A 991 -58.90 18.35 11.79
CA TYR A 991 -59.67 17.11 11.62
C TYR A 991 -60.68 16.68 12.70
N TRP A 992 -60.74 17.27 13.91
CA TRP A 992 -61.66 16.82 14.97
C TRP A 992 -62.32 17.97 15.75
N ASN A 993 -63.54 17.73 16.25
CA ASN A 993 -64.39 18.74 16.91
C ASN A 993 -63.81 19.27 18.24
N GLU A 994 -64.09 20.55 18.52
CA GLU A 994 -63.54 21.37 19.61
C GLU A 994 -63.65 20.76 21.02
N GLU A 995 -64.72 20.03 21.33
CA GLU A 995 -64.93 19.46 22.68
C GLU A 995 -63.82 18.48 23.09
N ALA A 996 -63.25 17.72 22.13
CA ALA A 996 -62.16 16.78 22.39
C ALA A 996 -60.80 17.48 22.59
N VAL A 997 -60.60 18.66 21.98
CA VAL A 997 -59.33 19.41 21.99
C VAL A 997 -59.02 19.91 23.40
N SER A 998 -60.01 20.52 24.06
CA SER A 998 -59.86 21.11 25.40
C SER A 998 -59.43 20.12 26.50
N PHE A 999 -59.61 18.81 26.29
CA PHE A 999 -59.35 17.77 27.27
C PHE A 999 -57.93 17.18 27.18
N MET A 1000 -57.24 17.34 26.04
CA MET A 1000 -55.87 16.83 25.85
C MET A 1000 -54.80 17.94 25.81
N GLU A 1001 -55.14 19.14 25.33
CA GLU A 1001 -54.23 20.29 25.43
C GLU A 1001 -54.11 20.81 26.87
N THR A 1002 -55.23 20.83 27.62
CA THR A 1002 -55.29 21.17 29.05
C THR A 1002 -56.10 20.12 29.83
N PRO A 1003 -55.53 18.94 30.13
CA PRO A 1003 -56.21 17.97 31.00
C PRO A 1003 -56.40 18.58 32.39
N LYS A 1004 -57.66 18.84 32.77
CA LYS A 1004 -58.00 19.38 34.09
C LYS A 1004 -57.48 18.45 35.18
N ALA A 1005 -57.05 19.00 36.32
CA ALA A 1005 -56.52 18.24 37.46
C ALA A 1005 -57.37 17.01 37.85
N GLU A 1006 -58.70 17.15 37.80
CA GLU A 1006 -59.69 16.10 38.08
C GLU A 1006 -59.63 14.90 37.11
N ALA A 1007 -59.18 15.12 35.86
CA ALA A 1007 -59.10 14.11 34.81
C ALA A 1007 -57.77 13.34 34.78
N VAL A 1008 -56.70 13.92 35.33
CA VAL A 1008 -55.34 13.35 35.30
C VAL A 1008 -55.29 11.90 35.81
N PRO A 1009 -55.95 11.50 36.92
CA PRO A 1009 -55.94 10.11 37.39
C PRO A 1009 -56.55 9.11 36.39
N GLY A 1010 -57.57 9.52 35.62
CA GLY A 1010 -58.21 8.67 34.61
C GLY A 1010 -57.33 8.44 33.38
N ILE A 1011 -56.66 9.50 32.92
CA ILE A 1011 -55.70 9.42 31.81
C ILE A 1011 -54.48 8.58 32.23
N LEU A 1012 -54.00 8.75 33.46
CA LEU A 1012 -52.91 7.95 34.05
C LEU A 1012 -53.28 6.45 34.10
N ALA A 1013 -54.51 6.11 34.49
CA ALA A 1013 -55.01 4.73 34.49
C ALA A 1013 -55.10 4.12 33.08
N THR A 1014 -55.47 4.92 32.07
CA THR A 1014 -55.53 4.46 30.67
C THR A 1014 -54.12 4.28 30.09
N LEU A 1015 -53.20 5.20 30.38
CA LEU A 1015 -51.80 5.10 29.94
C LEU A 1015 -51.06 3.94 30.59
N THR A 1016 -51.29 3.67 31.88
CA THR A 1016 -50.70 2.49 32.54
C THR A 1016 -51.20 1.19 31.93
N GLN A 1017 -52.50 1.06 31.60
CA GLN A 1017 -53.02 -0.10 30.85
C GLN A 1017 -52.45 -0.21 29.43
N ALA A 1018 -52.23 0.91 28.73
CA ALA A 1018 -51.59 0.95 27.41
C ALA A 1018 -50.06 0.75 27.45
N SER A 1019 -49.44 0.79 28.64
CA SER A 1019 -48.00 0.57 28.83
C SER A 1019 -47.64 -0.91 29.03
N THR A 1020 -48.61 -1.77 29.36
CA THR A 1020 -48.48 -3.23 29.24
C THR A 1020 -48.50 -3.66 27.76
N PRO A 1021 -47.73 -4.70 27.37
CA PRO A 1021 -47.47 -5.05 25.97
C PRO A 1021 -48.65 -5.71 25.25
#